data_AF-A0A819PST6-F1
#
_entry.id   AF-A0A819PST6-F1
#
_cell.length_a   1.000
_cell.length_b   1.000
_cell.length_c   1.000
_cell.angle_alpha   90.00
_cell.angle_beta   90.00
_cell.angle_gamma   90.00
#
_symmetry.space_group_name_H-M   'P 1'
#
loop_
_entity.id
_entity.type
_entity.pdbx_description
1 polymer ?
#
loop_
_entity_poly.entity_id
_entity_poly.type
_entity_poly.pdbx_seq_one_letter_code
_entity_poly.pdbx_strand_id
1 'polypeptide(L)'
;MEDFHSKLINTSEKTILFPLPLQTEKPTKILECDEKTPDAHVPRDSRLIRLTGVHPFNCEAPLSVLYDSGFITPTELWFVRNHGAVPEVIDSDVLNWEFKIGGMVEQPITLKLAELLTFNQITIPVTMVCAGNRRKEQNVVRKGNGFNWGSAGVSTALFTGVLINEIIKLAQPKRAAKYMCMEGADKLPNGYYGTSIRLSTAMNPAMGVMLAYKMNGELLTPDHGRPLRVLIPGQIGGRSVKWLKRIIITEEPSDNWYHIYDNRVLPTMVTPEIAAENKPWYNDERYALYNLNVQSVICYPAHEEIIEIEENKSYNIRGYAYNGGGIRVGRVEISLDQGRTWQLAKIDYPEDLYRKAICYPELFGGKLDMPDREQCFCWCFWNIEVPIMKLSYAKDIIVRAMDENMNIQPRDMYWNVLSMLNNCWHRLTITKQQNANALKFDHPTVPALTKGGWMEKVKEEGGELTYGFWGSGSVATTRLQEKKLSTIKMINESITRVITEEELSQHNKDGDAWIAVNKHVYDVSKYLKDHPGGIDAIVLASGMDASDDFMAIHSDHAKGMLIKYHIGILKTNTTKKDALLDETNINTQRDIFLNQKQWRKAILKRKTVLNHDSVYLTFALEHSKQKLGVPIGKHL
;
A
#
# COMPACT_ATOMS: atom_id res chain seq x y z
N MET A 1 -20.20 22.02 -3.50
CA MET A 1 -21.04 20.81 -3.36
C MET A 1 -21.87 20.59 -4.63
N GLU A 2 -21.31 20.83 -5.83
CA GLU A 2 -21.99 20.55 -7.12
C GLU A 2 -21.29 19.49 -7.98
N ASP A 3 -20.19 18.87 -7.53
CA ASP A 3 -19.36 18.03 -8.42
C ASP A 3 -19.05 16.60 -7.93
N PHE A 4 -19.75 16.11 -6.90
CA PHE A 4 -19.77 14.67 -6.58
C PHE A 4 -21.01 13.96 -7.15
N HIS A 5 -22.00 14.70 -7.65
CA HIS A 5 -23.24 14.15 -8.21
C HIS A 5 -23.27 14.11 -9.76
N SER A 6 -22.23 14.54 -10.46
CA SER A 6 -22.29 14.81 -11.91
C SER A 6 -21.75 13.69 -12.83
N LYS A 7 -21.18 12.58 -12.31
CA LYS A 7 -20.82 11.42 -13.14
C LYS A 7 -21.90 10.32 -13.13
N LEU A 8 -23.13 10.72 -13.42
CA LEU A 8 -24.23 9.80 -13.70
C LEU A 8 -24.13 9.39 -15.17
N ILE A 9 -23.86 8.11 -15.43
CA ILE A 9 -23.91 7.56 -16.79
C ILE A 9 -25.38 7.54 -17.19
N ASN A 10 -25.78 8.49 -18.04
CA ASN A 10 -27.13 8.56 -18.59
C ASN A 10 -27.25 7.59 -19.77
N THR A 11 -27.42 6.31 -19.47
CA THR A 11 -27.96 5.34 -20.43
C THR A 11 -29.47 5.33 -20.28
N SER A 12 -30.18 5.59 -21.38
CA SER A 12 -31.63 5.62 -21.47
C SER A 12 -32.32 4.44 -20.76
N GLU A 13 -33.30 4.79 -19.92
CA GLU A 13 -34.20 3.95 -19.10
C GLU A 13 -33.63 3.38 -17.77
N LYS A 14 -34.13 3.96 -16.67
CA LYS A 14 -33.72 3.86 -15.25
C LYS A 14 -32.41 4.59 -14.93
N THR A 15 -32.51 5.68 -14.17
CA THR A 15 -31.35 6.38 -13.61
C THR A 15 -30.69 5.50 -12.55
N ILE A 16 -29.46 5.04 -12.80
CA ILE A 16 -28.66 4.32 -11.81
C ILE A 16 -28.25 5.34 -10.75
N LEU A 17 -28.77 5.19 -9.52
CA LEU A 17 -28.56 6.15 -8.42
C LEU A 17 -27.35 5.80 -7.53
N PHE A 18 -26.59 4.76 -7.86
CA PHE A 18 -25.41 4.33 -7.11
C PHE A 18 -24.14 4.43 -7.97
N PRO A 19 -22.95 4.59 -7.35
CA PRO A 19 -21.69 4.71 -8.08
C PRO A 19 -21.43 3.50 -8.99
N LEU A 20 -20.81 3.74 -10.14
CA LEU A 20 -20.27 2.70 -11.00
C LEU A 20 -18.76 2.90 -11.15
N PRO A 21 -18.00 1.87 -11.57
CA PRO A 21 -16.58 2.03 -11.82
C PRO A 21 -16.35 3.11 -12.88
N LEU A 22 -15.38 3.98 -12.63
CA LEU A 22 -14.94 4.94 -13.64
C LEU A 22 -14.31 4.19 -14.81
N GLN A 23 -14.61 4.62 -16.03
CA GLN A 23 -13.88 4.16 -17.20
C GLN A 23 -12.47 4.76 -17.17
N THR A 24 -11.47 3.90 -17.26
CA THR A 24 -10.05 4.24 -17.25
C THR A 24 -9.33 3.59 -18.43
N GLU A 25 -8.19 4.17 -18.81
CA GLU A 25 -7.32 3.57 -19.81
C GLU A 25 -6.49 2.45 -19.16
N LYS A 26 -6.61 1.24 -19.72
CA LYS A 26 -5.87 0.09 -19.22
C LYS A 26 -4.42 0.17 -19.65
N PRO A 27 -3.45 -0.11 -18.75
CA PRO A 27 -2.07 -0.28 -19.16
C PRO A 27 -1.98 -1.50 -20.09
N THR A 28 -1.46 -1.28 -21.29
CA THR A 28 -1.22 -2.33 -22.29
C THR A 28 0.27 -2.64 -22.47
N LYS A 29 1.13 -1.74 -21.98
CA LYS A 29 2.58 -1.88 -22.05
C LYS A 29 3.13 -2.32 -20.70
N ILE A 30 4.09 -3.22 -20.74
CA ILE A 30 4.93 -3.54 -19.60
C ILE A 30 5.82 -2.33 -19.32
N LEU A 31 5.91 -1.93 -18.06
CA LEU A 31 6.83 -0.86 -17.67
C LEU A 31 8.26 -1.37 -17.75
N GLU A 32 9.22 -0.52 -18.14
CA GLU A 32 10.63 -0.90 -18.29
C GLU A 32 11.21 -1.59 -17.03
N CYS A 33 10.77 -1.18 -15.85
CA CYS A 33 11.19 -1.81 -14.60
C CYS A 33 10.66 -3.26 -14.44
N ASP A 34 9.49 -3.59 -14.98
CA ASP A 34 8.88 -4.92 -14.86
C ASP A 34 9.43 -5.92 -15.90
N GLU A 35 9.99 -5.45 -17.03
CA GLU A 35 10.46 -6.30 -18.14
C GLU A 35 11.49 -7.36 -17.72
N LYS A 36 12.28 -7.08 -16.68
CA LYS A 36 13.32 -7.96 -16.16
C LYS A 36 12.87 -8.83 -14.99
N THR A 37 11.60 -8.74 -14.61
CA THR A 37 11.06 -9.46 -13.46
C THR A 37 10.29 -10.72 -13.90
N PRO A 38 10.01 -11.66 -12.98
CA PRO A 38 9.07 -12.75 -13.23
C PRO A 38 7.67 -12.27 -13.66
N ASP A 39 7.31 -11.02 -13.35
CA ASP A 39 6.03 -10.40 -13.70
C ASP A 39 6.08 -9.62 -15.04
N ALA A 40 7.05 -9.90 -15.93
CA ALA A 40 7.19 -9.26 -17.24
C ALA A 40 5.98 -9.47 -18.19
N HIS A 41 4.99 -10.24 -17.77
CA HIS A 41 3.72 -10.48 -18.45
C HIS A 41 2.56 -9.62 -17.90
N VAL A 42 2.81 -8.77 -16.89
CA VAL A 42 1.77 -7.99 -16.19
C VAL A 42 1.95 -6.49 -16.44
N PRO A 43 1.07 -5.86 -17.25
CA PRO A 43 1.11 -4.41 -17.44
C PRO A 43 0.52 -3.71 -16.20
N ARG A 44 1.17 -2.62 -15.78
CA ARG A 44 0.86 -1.89 -14.53
C ARG A 44 0.80 -0.39 -14.77
N ASP A 45 0.00 0.30 -13.96
CA ASP A 45 -0.12 1.76 -14.01
C ASP A 45 1.11 2.42 -13.37
N SER A 46 1.72 3.37 -14.07
CA SER A 46 2.93 4.06 -13.61
C SER A 46 2.68 5.06 -12.48
N ARG A 47 1.42 5.40 -12.19
CA ARG A 47 1.04 6.29 -11.07
C ARG A 47 1.12 5.59 -9.72
N LEU A 48 1.12 4.25 -9.69
CA LEU A 48 1.21 3.47 -8.46
C LEU A 48 2.58 3.67 -7.80
N ILE A 49 2.58 3.86 -6.48
CA ILE A 49 3.79 4.03 -5.69
C ILE A 49 4.26 2.66 -5.22
N ARG A 50 5.43 2.21 -5.68
CA ARG A 50 6.02 0.92 -5.27
C ARG A 50 6.59 1.00 -3.86
N LEU A 51 6.33 -0.03 -3.06
CA LEU A 51 6.64 -0.06 -1.62
C LEU A 51 7.75 -1.05 -1.25
N THR A 52 8.12 -1.94 -2.18
CA THR A 52 9.08 -3.04 -1.98
C THR A 52 10.07 -3.12 -3.13
N GLY A 53 10.44 -1.97 -3.70
CA GLY A 53 11.26 -1.94 -4.90
C GLY A 53 10.50 -2.39 -6.15
N VAL A 54 11.21 -2.98 -7.10
CA VAL A 54 10.61 -3.47 -8.36
C VAL A 54 9.78 -4.74 -8.13
N HIS A 55 10.29 -5.69 -7.36
CA HIS A 55 9.69 -7.01 -7.13
C HIS A 55 9.99 -7.55 -5.71
N PRO A 56 9.05 -8.25 -5.03
CA PRO A 56 7.68 -8.53 -5.44
C PRO A 56 6.83 -7.25 -5.51
N PHE A 57 5.82 -7.22 -6.36
CA PHE A 57 5.05 -5.99 -6.56
C PHE A 57 4.11 -5.71 -5.37
N ASN A 58 4.43 -4.67 -4.61
CA ASN A 58 3.56 -4.11 -3.59
C ASN A 58 3.46 -2.60 -3.82
N CYS A 59 2.24 -2.08 -3.90
CA CYS A 59 2.01 -0.69 -4.25
C CYS A 59 0.74 -0.13 -3.64
N GLU A 60 0.69 1.19 -3.53
CA GLU A 60 -0.53 1.97 -3.25
C GLU A 60 -0.66 3.13 -4.23
N ALA A 61 -1.89 3.60 -4.46
CA ALA A 61 -2.11 4.84 -5.17
C ALA A 61 -1.70 6.05 -4.33
N PRO A 62 -1.32 7.18 -4.95
CA PRO A 62 -1.22 8.45 -4.22
C PRO A 62 -2.55 8.77 -3.51
N LEU A 63 -2.50 9.19 -2.24
CA LEU A 63 -3.68 9.33 -1.39
C LEU A 63 -4.75 10.27 -1.97
N SER A 64 -4.36 11.40 -2.54
CA SER A 64 -5.28 12.33 -3.20
C SER A 64 -5.93 11.70 -4.43
N VAL A 65 -5.14 11.03 -5.28
CA VAL A 65 -5.62 10.33 -6.48
C VAL A 65 -6.61 9.20 -6.11
N LEU A 66 -6.33 8.46 -5.03
CA LEU A 66 -7.25 7.45 -4.49
C LEU A 66 -8.57 8.09 -4.03
N TYR A 67 -8.50 9.16 -3.25
CA TYR A 67 -9.69 9.86 -2.75
C TYR A 67 -10.54 10.46 -3.89
N ASP A 68 -9.88 11.12 -4.85
CA ASP A 68 -10.53 11.79 -5.98
C ASP A 68 -11.13 10.81 -6.99
N SER A 69 -10.70 9.54 -6.96
CA SER A 69 -11.34 8.45 -7.72
C SER A 69 -12.75 8.14 -7.21
N GLY A 70 -13.11 8.59 -6.01
CA GLY A 70 -14.44 8.44 -5.44
C GLY A 70 -14.67 7.06 -4.81
N PHE A 71 -15.95 6.65 -4.74
CA PHE A 71 -16.34 5.45 -3.99
C PHE A 71 -15.80 4.15 -4.57
N ILE A 72 -15.73 4.02 -5.90
CA ILE A 72 -15.19 2.86 -6.59
C ILE A 72 -13.82 3.22 -7.16
N THR A 73 -12.77 2.58 -6.64
CA THR A 73 -11.40 2.74 -7.10
C THR A 73 -11.23 2.06 -8.48
N PRO A 74 -10.69 2.76 -9.49
CA PRO A 74 -10.29 2.15 -10.75
C PRO A 74 -9.33 0.99 -10.53
N THR A 75 -9.46 -0.06 -11.33
CA THR A 75 -8.67 -1.30 -11.19
C THR A 75 -7.16 -1.03 -11.31
N GLU A 76 -6.78 -0.03 -12.12
CA GLU A 76 -5.40 0.37 -12.39
C GLU A 76 -4.75 1.11 -11.21
N LEU A 77 -5.56 1.70 -10.33
CA LEU A 77 -5.11 2.40 -9.12
C LEU A 77 -5.32 1.57 -7.85
N TRP A 78 -5.82 0.35 -8.01
CA TRP A 78 -6.06 -0.55 -6.89
C TRP A 78 -4.73 -0.97 -6.25
N PHE A 79 -4.67 -0.93 -4.91
CA PHE A 79 -3.44 -1.31 -4.21
C PHE A 79 -3.11 -2.79 -4.47
N VAL A 80 -1.85 -3.10 -4.74
CA VAL A 80 -1.40 -4.49 -4.91
C VAL A 80 -0.54 -4.90 -3.73
N ARG A 81 -0.80 -6.10 -3.21
CA ARG A 81 0.10 -6.80 -2.29
C ARG A 81 0.36 -8.20 -2.85
N ASN A 82 1.58 -8.44 -3.32
CA ASN A 82 2.08 -9.75 -3.72
C ASN A 82 3.21 -10.19 -2.78
N HIS A 83 3.15 -11.43 -2.30
CA HIS A 83 4.24 -12.04 -1.52
C HIS A 83 5.40 -12.51 -2.40
N GLY A 84 5.17 -12.71 -3.70
CA GLY A 84 6.14 -13.17 -4.69
C GLY A 84 5.63 -12.89 -6.11
N ALA A 85 6.05 -13.73 -7.06
CA ALA A 85 5.65 -13.62 -8.46
C ALA A 85 4.17 -13.94 -8.70
N VAL A 86 3.60 -13.23 -9.67
CA VAL A 86 2.24 -13.45 -10.15
C VAL A 86 2.22 -14.73 -10.99
N PRO A 87 1.35 -15.72 -10.68
CA PRO A 87 1.15 -16.87 -11.55
C PRO A 87 0.67 -16.46 -12.94
N GLU A 88 1.34 -16.95 -13.97
CA GLU A 88 0.92 -16.75 -15.35
C GLU A 88 -0.29 -17.64 -15.67
N VAL A 89 -1.36 -17.03 -16.17
CA VAL A 89 -2.59 -17.72 -16.57
C VAL A 89 -2.97 -17.26 -17.96
N ILE A 90 -2.71 -18.09 -18.97
CA ILE A 90 -3.05 -17.82 -20.36
C ILE A 90 -4.57 -17.85 -20.58
N ASP A 91 -5.08 -17.07 -21.55
CA ASP A 91 -6.52 -16.89 -21.78
C ASP A 91 -7.25 -18.22 -22.05
N SER A 92 -6.63 -19.16 -22.77
CA SER A 92 -7.22 -20.47 -23.09
C SER A 92 -7.49 -21.34 -21.86
N ASP A 93 -6.74 -21.12 -20.78
CA ASP A 93 -6.79 -21.95 -19.58
C ASP A 93 -7.75 -21.40 -18.52
N VAL A 94 -8.19 -20.15 -18.68
CA VAL A 94 -9.05 -19.44 -17.70
C VAL A 94 -10.28 -20.27 -17.34
N LEU A 95 -11.05 -20.73 -18.33
CA LEU A 95 -12.27 -21.50 -18.10
C LEU A 95 -12.00 -22.93 -17.58
N ASN A 96 -10.81 -23.47 -17.88
CA ASN A 96 -10.36 -24.78 -17.42
C ASN A 96 -9.70 -24.71 -16.02
N TRP A 97 -9.58 -23.52 -15.43
CA TRP A 97 -8.98 -23.35 -14.12
C TRP A 97 -9.74 -24.16 -13.06
N GLU A 98 -9.07 -25.16 -12.52
CA GLU A 98 -9.64 -26.08 -11.54
C GLU A 98 -9.27 -25.67 -10.11
N PHE A 99 -10.22 -25.77 -9.18
CA PHE A 99 -9.96 -25.71 -7.74
C PHE A 99 -10.68 -26.84 -7.00
N LYS A 100 -10.17 -27.20 -5.81
CA LYS A 100 -10.66 -28.35 -5.04
C LYS A 100 -11.15 -27.95 -3.67
N ILE A 101 -12.22 -28.60 -3.22
CA ILE A 101 -12.77 -28.49 -1.86
C ILE A 101 -12.64 -29.86 -1.19
N GLY A 102 -11.95 -29.92 -0.06
CA GLY A 102 -11.72 -31.16 0.67
C GLY A 102 -11.57 -30.95 2.18
N GLY A 103 -10.91 -31.90 2.84
CA GLY A 103 -10.73 -31.90 4.30
C GLY A 103 -11.89 -32.59 5.01
N MET A 104 -12.41 -31.96 6.06
CA MET A 104 -13.51 -32.46 6.89
C MET A 104 -14.88 -32.25 6.23
N VAL A 105 -15.07 -32.94 5.10
CA VAL A 105 -16.28 -32.93 4.28
C VAL A 105 -16.71 -34.37 3.98
N GLU A 106 -18.00 -34.62 3.75
CA GLU A 106 -18.47 -35.95 3.32
C GLU A 106 -18.29 -36.18 1.82
N GLN A 107 -18.35 -35.11 1.02
CA GLN A 107 -18.23 -35.17 -0.44
C GLN A 107 -17.16 -34.18 -0.92
N PRO A 108 -15.90 -34.58 -1.08
CA PRO A 108 -14.90 -33.72 -1.71
C PRO A 108 -15.30 -33.35 -3.13
N ILE A 109 -15.09 -32.08 -3.52
CA ILE A 109 -15.52 -31.54 -4.81
C ILE A 109 -14.31 -30.98 -5.56
N THR A 110 -14.34 -31.12 -6.88
CA THR A 110 -13.43 -30.44 -7.80
C THR A 110 -14.29 -29.70 -8.81
N LEU A 111 -14.04 -28.39 -9.00
CA LEU A 111 -14.77 -27.56 -9.96
C LEU A 111 -13.80 -26.80 -10.85
N LYS A 112 -14.17 -26.67 -12.12
CA LYS A 112 -13.57 -25.72 -13.06
C LYS A 112 -14.28 -24.37 -12.97
N LEU A 113 -13.60 -23.31 -13.40
CA LEU A 113 -14.22 -21.99 -13.50
C LEU A 113 -15.47 -22.02 -14.38
N ALA A 114 -15.44 -22.72 -15.52
CA ALA A 114 -16.61 -22.87 -16.39
C ALA A 114 -17.85 -23.42 -15.65
N GLU A 115 -17.67 -24.37 -14.74
CA GLU A 115 -18.76 -24.95 -13.94
C GLU A 115 -19.23 -23.96 -12.87
N LEU A 116 -18.28 -23.24 -12.23
CA LEU A 116 -18.60 -22.19 -11.26
C LEU A 116 -19.47 -21.07 -11.85
N LEU A 117 -19.27 -20.73 -13.12
CA LEU A 117 -20.06 -19.70 -13.81
C LEU A 117 -21.55 -20.08 -14.00
N THR A 118 -21.91 -21.35 -13.82
CA THR A 118 -23.31 -21.82 -13.92
C THR A 118 -24.12 -21.60 -12.64
N PHE A 119 -23.45 -21.29 -11.52
CA PHE A 119 -24.08 -21.00 -10.24
C PHE A 119 -24.67 -19.58 -10.18
N ASN A 120 -25.42 -19.29 -9.12
CA ASN A 120 -25.93 -17.95 -8.86
C ASN A 120 -24.77 -16.97 -8.66
N GLN A 121 -24.68 -15.99 -9.55
CA GLN A 121 -23.69 -14.92 -9.47
C GLN A 121 -24.25 -13.76 -8.64
N ILE A 122 -23.43 -13.19 -7.77
CA ILE A 122 -23.72 -12.04 -6.93
C ILE A 122 -22.71 -10.95 -7.23
N THR A 123 -23.17 -9.69 -7.22
CA THR A 123 -22.31 -8.52 -7.35
C THR A 123 -22.49 -7.59 -6.15
N ILE A 124 -21.42 -7.35 -5.39
CA ILE A 124 -21.43 -6.44 -4.24
C ILE A 124 -20.22 -5.50 -4.25
N PRO A 125 -20.37 -4.26 -3.75
CA PRO A 125 -19.25 -3.38 -3.49
C PRO A 125 -18.52 -3.85 -2.21
N VAL A 126 -17.19 -3.89 -2.25
CA VAL A 126 -16.36 -4.28 -1.10
C VAL A 126 -15.12 -3.40 -1.05
N THR A 127 -14.86 -2.83 0.13
CA THR A 127 -13.57 -2.23 0.45
C THR A 127 -12.61 -3.31 0.93
N MET A 128 -11.48 -3.42 0.24
CA MET A 128 -10.37 -4.26 0.66
C MET A 128 -9.29 -3.38 1.29
N VAL A 129 -8.69 -3.87 2.38
CA VAL A 129 -7.66 -3.13 3.12
C VAL A 129 -6.50 -4.05 3.44
N CYS A 130 -5.27 -3.62 3.15
CA CYS A 130 -4.08 -4.33 3.61
C CYS A 130 -3.95 -4.21 5.14
N ALA A 131 -3.61 -5.30 5.84
CA ALA A 131 -3.28 -5.25 7.26
C ALA A 131 -2.15 -4.25 7.58
N GLY A 132 -1.28 -3.98 6.60
CA GLY A 132 -0.19 -3.02 6.69
C GLY A 132 -0.56 -1.56 6.44
N ASN A 133 -1.82 -1.21 6.12
CA ASN A 133 -2.19 0.19 5.91
C ASN A 133 -1.77 1.06 7.11
N ARG A 134 -1.19 2.24 6.85
CA ARG A 134 -0.58 3.16 7.83
C ARG A 134 0.64 2.60 8.60
N ARG A 135 1.32 1.59 8.06
CA ARG A 135 2.53 0.99 8.68
C ARG A 135 3.68 1.99 8.84
N LYS A 136 3.87 2.91 7.88
CA LYS A 136 5.02 3.83 7.91
C LYS A 136 5.03 4.69 9.17
N GLU A 137 3.86 5.12 9.65
CA GLU A 137 3.75 5.86 10.93
C GLU A 137 4.38 5.10 12.09
N GLN A 138 4.11 3.80 12.23
CA GLN A 138 4.74 2.97 13.27
C GLN A 138 6.24 2.82 13.04
N ASN A 139 6.67 2.60 11.78
CA ASN A 139 8.08 2.46 11.44
C ASN A 139 8.90 3.73 11.71
N VAL A 140 8.28 4.91 11.63
CA VAL A 140 8.94 6.16 12.03
C VAL A 140 9.11 6.22 13.54
N VAL A 141 8.14 5.77 14.34
CA VAL A 141 8.34 5.66 15.81
C VAL A 141 9.46 4.66 16.11
N ARG A 142 9.28 3.41 15.67
CA ARG A 142 10.25 2.32 15.84
C ARG A 142 10.13 1.35 14.67
N LYS A 143 11.25 1.07 13.98
CA LYS A 143 11.25 0.20 12.80
C LYS A 143 10.82 -1.22 13.17
N GLY A 144 9.73 -1.69 12.57
CA GLY A 144 9.29 -3.09 12.61
C GLY A 144 9.79 -3.89 11.41
N ASN A 145 9.25 -5.11 11.25
CA ASN A 145 9.65 -6.04 10.18
C ASN A 145 8.97 -5.79 8.83
N GLY A 146 7.94 -4.93 8.78
CA GLY A 146 7.19 -4.66 7.55
C GLY A 146 7.70 -3.44 6.76
N PHE A 147 7.44 -3.45 5.46
CA PHE A 147 7.69 -2.32 4.54
C PHE A 147 6.64 -1.19 4.67
N ASN A 148 7.00 0.00 4.19
CA ASN A 148 6.30 1.25 4.51
C ASN A 148 5.06 1.53 3.63
N TRP A 149 3.88 1.09 4.05
CA TRP A 149 2.61 1.65 3.55
C TRP A 149 2.36 3.03 4.15
N GLY A 150 1.91 3.96 3.31
CA GLY A 150 1.19 5.15 3.72
C GLY A 150 -0.26 4.83 4.07
N SER A 151 -1.14 5.79 3.82
CA SER A 151 -2.57 5.71 4.17
C SER A 151 -3.45 5.30 2.98
N ALA A 152 -2.89 4.69 1.94
CA ALA A 152 -3.62 4.31 0.72
C ALA A 152 -3.54 2.79 0.43
N GLY A 153 -3.20 1.98 1.43
CA GLY A 153 -3.32 0.52 1.40
C GLY A 153 -4.78 0.03 1.52
N VAL A 154 -5.70 0.69 0.80
CA VAL A 154 -7.15 0.49 0.80
C VAL A 154 -7.72 0.84 -0.58
N SER A 155 -8.69 0.07 -1.07
CA SER A 155 -9.41 0.33 -2.32
C SER A 155 -10.78 -0.35 -2.31
N THR A 156 -11.74 0.14 -3.12
CA THR A 156 -13.14 -0.33 -3.12
C THR A 156 -13.66 -0.61 -4.52
N ALA A 157 -14.21 -1.81 -4.78
CA ALA A 157 -14.63 -2.29 -6.10
C ALA A 157 -15.93 -3.06 -6.00
N LEU A 158 -16.57 -3.21 -7.15
CA LEU A 158 -17.65 -4.15 -7.35
C LEU A 158 -17.07 -5.50 -7.74
N PHE A 159 -17.23 -6.51 -6.89
CA PHE A 159 -16.81 -7.88 -7.19
C PHE A 159 -18.00 -8.71 -7.66
N THR A 160 -17.79 -9.54 -8.68
CA THR A 160 -18.81 -10.51 -9.15
C THR A 160 -18.29 -11.93 -9.01
N GLY A 161 -19.12 -12.80 -8.45
CA GLY A 161 -18.77 -14.19 -8.17
C GLY A 161 -19.88 -14.97 -7.47
N VAL A 162 -19.54 -16.18 -7.02
CA VAL A 162 -20.48 -17.07 -6.35
C VAL A 162 -20.26 -17.03 -4.84
N LEU A 163 -21.31 -16.94 -4.04
CA LEU A 163 -21.19 -17.02 -2.58
C LEU A 163 -20.63 -18.39 -2.18
N ILE A 164 -19.59 -18.37 -1.33
CA ILE A 164 -18.83 -19.59 -1.03
C ILE A 164 -19.65 -20.61 -0.23
N ASN A 165 -20.67 -20.15 0.50
CA ASN A 165 -21.55 -21.02 1.27
C ASN A 165 -22.37 -21.96 0.36
N GLU A 166 -22.75 -21.53 -0.85
CA GLU A 166 -23.45 -22.39 -1.82
C GLU A 166 -22.55 -23.54 -2.23
N ILE A 167 -21.29 -23.25 -2.51
CA ILE A 167 -20.31 -24.25 -2.96
C ILE A 167 -19.91 -25.17 -1.80
N ILE A 168 -19.64 -24.64 -0.60
CA ILE A 168 -19.25 -25.46 0.56
C ILE A 168 -20.37 -26.41 0.99
N LYS A 169 -21.65 -26.00 0.88
CA LYS A 169 -22.79 -26.87 1.19
C LYS A 169 -22.80 -28.14 0.34
N LEU A 170 -22.42 -28.06 -0.93
CA LEU A 170 -22.33 -29.22 -1.80
C LEU A 170 -21.34 -30.25 -1.24
N ALA A 171 -20.25 -29.80 -0.61
CA ALA A 171 -19.25 -30.69 -0.06
C ALA A 171 -19.71 -31.38 1.25
N GLN A 172 -20.79 -30.90 1.87
CA GLN A 172 -21.33 -31.41 3.14
C GLN A 172 -20.29 -31.41 4.27
N PRO A 173 -19.95 -30.24 4.86
CA PRO A 173 -18.98 -30.13 5.94
C PRO A 173 -19.37 -30.96 7.17
N LYS A 174 -18.40 -31.64 7.77
CA LYS A 174 -18.60 -32.39 9.01
C LYS A 174 -18.88 -31.45 10.17
N ARG A 175 -19.72 -31.88 11.11
CA ARG A 175 -20.15 -31.07 12.28
C ARG A 175 -19.00 -30.49 13.12
N ALA A 176 -17.89 -31.21 13.22
CA ALA A 176 -16.73 -30.78 13.98
C ALA A 176 -15.92 -29.65 13.30
N ALA A 177 -16.09 -29.45 11.99
CA ALA A 177 -15.33 -28.44 11.26
C ALA A 177 -15.60 -27.01 11.77
N LYS A 178 -14.54 -26.20 11.86
CA LYS A 178 -14.58 -24.81 12.36
C LYS A 178 -13.92 -23.79 11.44
N TYR A 179 -13.06 -24.22 10.52
CA TYR A 179 -12.29 -23.33 9.65
C TYR A 179 -12.40 -23.73 8.18
N MET A 180 -12.28 -22.71 7.34
CA MET A 180 -12.11 -22.81 5.90
C MET A 180 -10.69 -22.33 5.57
N CYS A 181 -9.78 -23.27 5.40
CA CYS A 181 -8.42 -23.01 4.91
C CYS A 181 -8.46 -22.83 3.39
N MET A 182 -7.56 -22.00 2.87
CA MET A 182 -7.47 -21.60 1.47
C MET A 182 -6.01 -21.59 1.04
N GLU A 183 -5.74 -21.99 -0.20
CA GLU A 183 -4.39 -22.01 -0.79
C GLU A 183 -4.43 -21.48 -2.23
N GLY A 184 -3.50 -20.59 -2.55
CA GLY A 184 -3.29 -20.00 -3.88
C GLY A 184 -2.38 -20.83 -4.78
N ALA A 185 -2.12 -20.34 -5.99
CA ALA A 185 -1.23 -20.97 -6.98
C ALA A 185 0.19 -20.36 -6.99
N ASP A 186 0.40 -19.26 -6.27
CA ASP A 186 1.68 -18.55 -6.20
C ASP A 186 2.73 -19.37 -5.46
N LYS A 187 3.87 -19.58 -6.12
CA LYS A 187 5.01 -20.31 -5.58
C LYS A 187 5.91 -19.32 -4.84
N LEU A 188 5.95 -19.44 -3.52
CA LEU A 188 6.73 -18.56 -2.66
C LEU A 188 7.83 -19.38 -1.94
N PRO A 189 8.80 -18.72 -1.27
CA PRO A 189 9.92 -19.41 -0.62
C PRO A 189 9.49 -20.45 0.42
N ASN A 190 8.41 -20.18 1.15
CA ASN A 190 7.86 -21.06 2.18
C ASN A 190 6.63 -21.86 1.71
N GLY A 191 6.56 -22.19 0.41
CA GLY A 191 5.43 -22.90 -0.20
C GLY A 191 4.37 -21.97 -0.79
N TYR A 192 3.17 -22.49 -1.04
CA TYR A 192 2.07 -21.69 -1.58
C TYR A 192 1.49 -20.75 -0.52
N TYR A 193 1.00 -19.58 -0.94
CA TYR A 193 0.27 -18.72 -0.02
C TYR A 193 -1.00 -19.41 0.46
N GLY A 194 -1.17 -19.49 1.78
CA GLY A 194 -2.36 -20.06 2.38
C GLY A 194 -2.71 -19.47 3.73
N THR A 195 -3.99 -19.52 4.07
CA THR A 195 -4.53 -19.01 5.34
C THR A 195 -5.93 -19.58 5.57
N SER A 196 -6.54 -19.29 6.71
CA SER A 196 -7.93 -19.67 6.99
C SER A 196 -8.82 -18.48 7.35
N ILE A 197 -10.14 -18.73 7.31
CA ILE A 197 -11.17 -17.98 8.05
C ILE A 197 -12.03 -18.96 8.84
N ARG A 198 -12.80 -18.43 9.80
CA ARG A 198 -13.84 -19.21 10.49
C ARG A 198 -14.88 -19.69 9.47
N LEU A 199 -15.23 -20.98 9.55
CA LEU A 199 -16.25 -21.60 8.70
C LEU A 199 -17.62 -20.95 8.91
N SER A 200 -17.95 -20.51 10.13
CA SER A 200 -19.19 -19.78 10.39
C SER A 200 -19.31 -18.46 9.62
N THR A 201 -18.18 -17.76 9.42
CA THR A 201 -18.14 -16.56 8.56
C THR A 201 -18.37 -16.94 7.10
N ALA A 202 -17.68 -17.98 6.60
CA ALA A 202 -17.82 -18.44 5.22
C ALA A 202 -19.26 -18.93 4.92
N MET A 203 -19.90 -19.59 5.87
CA MET A 203 -21.25 -20.16 5.72
C MET A 203 -22.37 -19.13 5.88
N ASN A 204 -22.09 -17.96 6.45
CA ASN A 204 -23.08 -16.90 6.63
C ASN A 204 -23.23 -16.08 5.32
N PRO A 205 -24.34 -16.22 4.57
CA PRO A 205 -24.54 -15.48 3.33
C PRO A 205 -24.50 -13.97 3.54
N ALA A 206 -24.91 -13.48 4.72
CA ALA A 206 -24.91 -12.06 5.06
C ALA A 206 -23.50 -11.46 5.12
N MET A 207 -22.44 -12.28 5.24
CA MET A 207 -21.05 -11.80 5.21
C MET A 207 -20.48 -11.64 3.80
N GLY A 208 -21.20 -12.08 2.76
CA GLY A 208 -20.82 -11.82 1.36
C GLY A 208 -19.51 -12.50 0.92
N VAL A 209 -19.07 -13.55 1.62
CA VAL A 209 -17.84 -14.28 1.25
C VAL A 209 -18.08 -14.99 -0.08
N MET A 210 -17.21 -14.76 -1.07
CA MET A 210 -17.42 -15.25 -2.42
C MET A 210 -16.15 -15.72 -3.13
N LEU A 211 -16.36 -16.54 -4.15
CA LEU A 211 -15.39 -16.87 -5.19
C LEU A 211 -15.56 -15.88 -6.35
N ALA A 212 -14.75 -14.82 -6.35
CA ALA A 212 -14.83 -13.74 -7.32
C ALA A 212 -13.95 -14.02 -8.54
N TYR A 213 -14.49 -13.78 -9.73
CA TYR A 213 -13.79 -13.88 -11.02
C TYR A 213 -13.86 -12.59 -11.85
N LYS A 214 -14.70 -11.63 -11.42
CA LYS A 214 -14.69 -10.26 -11.93
C LYS A 214 -14.50 -9.22 -10.83
N MET A 215 -13.94 -8.09 -11.22
CA MET A 215 -13.76 -6.88 -10.44
C MET A 215 -14.05 -5.68 -11.33
N ASN A 216 -14.89 -4.76 -10.86
CA ASN A 216 -15.36 -3.58 -11.61
C ASN A 216 -15.97 -3.91 -12.98
N GLY A 217 -16.65 -5.06 -13.06
CA GLY A 217 -17.33 -5.51 -14.29
C GLY A 217 -16.45 -6.28 -15.27
N GLU A 218 -15.14 -6.34 -15.03
CA GLU A 218 -14.17 -7.01 -15.89
C GLU A 218 -13.59 -8.24 -15.23
N LEU A 219 -13.02 -9.16 -16.01
CA LEU A 219 -12.28 -10.30 -15.45
C LEU A 219 -11.12 -9.80 -14.60
N LEU A 220 -10.79 -10.55 -13.54
CA LEU A 220 -9.66 -10.22 -12.67
C LEU A 220 -8.37 -10.04 -13.48
N THR A 221 -7.60 -9.01 -13.15
CA THR A 221 -6.25 -8.84 -13.68
C THR A 221 -5.27 -9.81 -12.98
N PRO A 222 -4.09 -10.08 -13.55
CA PRO A 222 -3.10 -10.98 -12.94
C PRO A 222 -2.77 -10.61 -11.48
N ASP A 223 -2.48 -9.33 -11.20
CA ASP A 223 -2.17 -8.84 -9.84
C ASP A 223 -3.34 -9.02 -8.84
N HIS A 224 -4.58 -9.13 -9.33
CA HIS A 224 -5.79 -9.25 -8.51
C HIS A 224 -6.35 -10.67 -8.42
N GLY A 225 -5.60 -11.67 -8.89
CA GLY A 225 -5.93 -13.09 -8.67
C GLY A 225 -6.57 -13.79 -9.85
N ARG A 226 -6.31 -13.33 -11.09
CA ARG A 226 -6.77 -14.01 -12.31
C ARG A 226 -6.47 -15.52 -12.28
N PRO A 227 -7.44 -16.41 -12.52
CA PRO A 227 -8.82 -16.11 -12.93
C PRO A 227 -9.83 -16.14 -11.77
N LEU A 228 -9.42 -16.57 -10.58
CA LEU A 228 -10.30 -16.80 -9.44
C LEU A 228 -9.64 -16.46 -8.11
N ARG A 229 -10.34 -15.73 -7.26
CA ARG A 229 -9.93 -15.44 -5.89
C ARG A 229 -11.05 -15.66 -4.88
N VAL A 230 -10.67 -15.81 -3.62
CA VAL A 230 -11.60 -15.61 -2.51
C VAL A 230 -11.69 -14.11 -2.19
N LEU A 231 -12.89 -13.62 -1.92
CA LEU A 231 -13.19 -12.29 -1.41
C LEU A 231 -13.90 -12.42 -0.06
N ILE A 232 -13.39 -11.76 0.98
CA ILE A 232 -13.95 -11.78 2.33
C ILE A 232 -14.18 -10.34 2.81
N PRO A 233 -15.40 -9.81 2.70
CA PRO A 233 -15.74 -8.47 3.17
C PRO A 233 -15.47 -8.26 4.67
N GLY A 234 -15.03 -7.05 5.03
CA GLY A 234 -14.80 -6.65 6.43
C GLY A 234 -13.59 -7.30 7.11
N GLN A 235 -12.81 -8.13 6.39
CA GLN A 235 -11.55 -8.70 6.88
C GLN A 235 -10.34 -8.10 6.15
N ILE A 236 -9.15 -8.28 6.74
CA ILE A 236 -7.90 -7.87 6.10
C ILE A 236 -7.73 -8.58 4.74
N GLY A 237 -7.15 -7.88 3.76
CA GLY A 237 -6.93 -8.40 2.42
C GLY A 237 -6.08 -9.68 2.39
N GLY A 238 -5.23 -9.89 3.40
CA GLY A 238 -4.45 -11.12 3.56
C GLY A 238 -5.29 -12.41 3.66
N ARG A 239 -6.56 -12.34 4.09
CA ARG A 239 -7.43 -13.52 4.11
C ARG A 239 -8.10 -13.80 2.75
N SER A 240 -8.19 -12.81 1.88
CA SER A 240 -8.80 -12.92 0.55
C SER A 240 -7.79 -13.51 -0.46
N VAL A 241 -7.54 -14.82 -0.37
CA VAL A 241 -6.53 -15.54 -1.17
C VAL A 241 -6.76 -15.37 -2.67
N LYS A 242 -5.70 -15.00 -3.39
CA LYS A 242 -5.67 -14.86 -4.86
C LYS A 242 -5.25 -16.17 -5.53
N TRP A 243 -5.56 -16.31 -6.82
CA TRP A 243 -5.16 -17.47 -7.62
C TRP A 243 -5.58 -18.79 -6.98
N LEU A 244 -6.83 -18.87 -6.51
CA LEU A 244 -7.30 -19.95 -5.63
C LEU A 244 -7.17 -21.33 -6.29
N LYS A 245 -6.57 -22.29 -5.58
CA LYS A 245 -6.49 -23.70 -5.99
C LYS A 245 -7.15 -24.67 -5.02
N ARG A 246 -7.15 -24.37 -3.72
CA ARG A 246 -7.69 -25.29 -2.71
C ARG A 246 -8.48 -24.56 -1.65
N ILE A 247 -9.59 -25.17 -1.26
CA ILE A 247 -10.31 -24.92 -0.02
C ILE A 247 -10.27 -26.21 0.79
N ILE A 248 -9.89 -26.11 2.05
CA ILE A 248 -9.73 -27.27 2.93
C ILE A 248 -10.50 -26.96 4.21
N ILE A 249 -11.55 -27.74 4.47
CA ILE A 249 -12.36 -27.60 5.67
C ILE A 249 -11.65 -28.33 6.82
N THR A 250 -11.44 -27.65 7.95
CA THR A 250 -10.64 -28.16 9.07
C THR A 250 -11.30 -27.85 10.41
N GLU A 251 -10.87 -28.54 11.47
CA GLU A 251 -11.26 -28.26 12.86
C GLU A 251 -10.43 -27.12 13.45
N GLU A 252 -9.15 -27.02 13.07
CA GLU A 252 -8.21 -26.00 13.53
C GLU A 252 -7.89 -24.97 12.42
N PRO A 253 -7.36 -23.78 12.77
CA PRO A 253 -6.85 -22.81 11.80
C PRO A 253 -5.79 -23.40 10.87
N SER A 254 -5.50 -22.69 9.78
CA SER A 254 -4.46 -23.09 8.84
C SER A 254 -3.09 -23.15 9.52
N ASP A 255 -2.37 -24.24 9.27
CA ASP A 255 -0.97 -24.44 9.64
C ASP A 255 0.02 -23.90 8.59
N ASN A 256 -0.48 -23.20 7.56
CA ASN A 256 0.36 -22.63 6.51
C ASN A 256 1.31 -21.58 7.09
N TRP A 257 2.55 -21.56 6.60
CA TRP A 257 3.59 -20.65 7.07
C TRP A 257 3.14 -19.18 7.06
N TYR A 258 2.44 -18.74 6.02
CA TYR A 258 1.94 -17.36 5.90
C TYR A 258 0.77 -17.03 6.83
N HIS A 259 0.05 -18.04 7.34
CA HIS A 259 -0.95 -17.84 8.38
C HIS A 259 -0.31 -17.66 9.77
N ILE A 260 0.79 -18.37 10.02
CA ILE A 260 1.50 -18.36 11.29
C ILE A 260 2.37 -17.11 11.40
N TYR A 261 3.23 -16.85 10.42
CA TYR A 261 4.30 -15.84 10.52
C TYR A 261 3.97 -14.47 9.90
N ASP A 262 2.78 -14.29 9.30
CA ASP A 262 2.32 -13.02 8.74
C ASP A 262 0.90 -12.69 9.25
N ASN A 263 0.45 -11.45 9.04
CA ASN A 263 -0.92 -10.99 9.35
C ASN A 263 -1.32 -11.20 10.83
N ARG A 264 -0.45 -10.78 11.75
CA ARG A 264 -0.67 -10.80 13.21
C ARG A 264 -0.38 -9.44 13.84
N VAL A 265 -1.09 -9.13 14.94
CA VAL A 265 -0.74 -8.02 15.85
C VAL A 265 -0.29 -8.62 17.17
N LEU A 266 1.03 -8.72 17.35
CA LEU A 266 1.62 -9.21 18.58
C LEU A 266 1.51 -8.17 19.71
N PRO A 267 1.49 -8.59 20.98
CA PRO A 267 1.48 -7.68 22.12
C PRO A 267 2.63 -6.66 22.11
N THR A 268 2.37 -5.43 22.57
CA THR A 268 3.30 -4.28 22.45
C THR A 268 4.67 -4.48 23.10
N MET A 269 4.79 -5.34 24.11
CA MET A 269 6.07 -5.65 24.77
C MET A 269 6.94 -6.62 23.98
N VAL A 270 6.39 -7.29 22.96
CA VAL A 270 7.14 -8.21 22.10
C VAL A 270 7.93 -7.39 21.08
N THR A 271 9.26 -7.44 21.18
CA THR A 271 10.16 -6.80 20.21
C THR A 271 10.42 -7.73 19.02
N PRO A 272 11.01 -7.24 17.91
CA PRO A 272 11.37 -8.09 16.79
C PRO A 272 12.36 -9.20 17.19
N GLU A 273 13.26 -8.91 18.14
CA GLU A 273 14.22 -9.87 18.70
C GLU A 273 13.49 -10.96 19.50
N ILE A 274 12.59 -10.58 20.40
CA ILE A 274 11.79 -11.54 21.19
C ILE A 274 10.95 -12.43 20.28
N ALA A 275 10.32 -11.85 19.24
CA ALA A 275 9.51 -12.59 18.29
C ALA A 275 10.36 -13.59 17.47
N ALA A 276 11.60 -13.24 17.13
CA ALA A 276 12.52 -14.11 16.40
C ALA A 276 13.02 -15.29 17.26
N GLU A 277 13.25 -15.08 18.55
CA GLU A 277 13.74 -16.10 19.48
C GLU A 277 12.63 -17.03 19.98
N ASN A 278 11.39 -16.55 20.08
CA ASN A 278 10.26 -17.28 20.68
C ASN A 278 9.12 -17.50 19.67
N LYS A 279 9.27 -18.55 18.86
CA LYS A 279 8.29 -18.98 17.84
C LYS A 279 6.84 -19.14 18.34
N PRO A 280 6.58 -19.59 19.59
CA PRO A 280 5.22 -19.62 20.15
C PRO A 280 4.39 -18.34 20.02
N TRP A 281 4.99 -17.14 19.95
CA TRP A 281 4.25 -15.89 19.73
C TRP A 281 3.42 -15.90 18.44
N TYR A 282 3.89 -16.59 17.41
CA TYR A 282 3.22 -16.68 16.11
C TYR A 282 2.16 -17.78 16.04
N ASN A 283 2.11 -18.70 16.99
CA ASN A 283 1.16 -19.82 16.99
C ASN A 283 -0.10 -19.53 17.83
N ASP A 284 -0.17 -18.38 18.50
CA ASP A 284 -1.33 -17.99 19.29
C ASP A 284 -2.35 -17.24 18.44
N GLU A 285 -3.49 -17.89 18.22
CA GLU A 285 -4.55 -17.41 17.34
C GLU A 285 -5.24 -16.13 17.83
N ARG A 286 -5.05 -15.76 19.11
CA ARG A 286 -5.54 -14.48 19.64
C ARG A 286 -4.89 -13.26 18.98
N TYR A 287 -3.73 -13.44 18.36
CA TYR A 287 -3.00 -12.39 17.66
C TYR A 287 -3.20 -12.43 16.14
N ALA A 288 -3.86 -13.46 15.60
CA ALA A 288 -4.16 -13.56 14.18
C ALA A 288 -5.24 -12.55 13.77
N LEU A 289 -4.97 -11.83 12.68
CA LEU A 289 -5.90 -10.83 12.18
C LEU A 289 -6.99 -11.43 11.31
N TYR A 290 -8.24 -11.07 11.56
CA TYR A 290 -9.37 -11.39 10.71
C TYR A 290 -10.08 -10.10 10.32
N ASN A 291 -11.03 -9.65 11.14
CA ASN A 291 -11.74 -8.40 10.94
C ASN A 291 -10.79 -7.21 11.06
N LEU A 292 -11.03 -6.20 10.22
CA LEU A 292 -10.38 -4.89 10.35
C LEU A 292 -10.83 -4.20 11.64
N ASN A 293 -10.01 -3.27 12.14
CA ASN A 293 -10.43 -2.31 13.16
C ASN A 293 -10.99 -1.03 12.50
N VAL A 294 -11.66 -0.21 13.30
CA VAL A 294 -12.16 1.09 12.86
C VAL A 294 -10.99 2.02 12.55
N GLN A 295 -11.07 2.71 11.41
CA GLN A 295 -10.01 3.59 10.91
C GLN A 295 -10.61 4.81 10.22
N SER A 296 -9.96 5.96 10.36
CA SER A 296 -10.23 7.16 9.58
C SER A 296 -8.93 7.88 9.22
N VAL A 297 -8.93 8.53 8.05
CA VAL A 297 -7.78 9.24 7.47
C VAL A 297 -8.27 10.55 6.86
N ILE A 298 -7.51 11.62 7.10
CA ILE A 298 -7.70 12.92 6.44
C ILE A 298 -7.01 12.83 5.08
N CYS A 299 -7.74 13.12 3.99
CA CYS A 299 -7.18 13.20 2.64
C CYS A 299 -6.87 14.64 2.26
N TYR A 300 -7.74 15.57 2.68
CA TYR A 300 -7.59 17.00 2.44
C TYR A 300 -7.76 17.81 3.75
N PRO A 301 -6.87 18.76 4.07
CA PRO A 301 -5.77 19.25 3.25
C PRO A 301 -4.73 18.19 2.90
N ALA A 302 -4.26 18.18 1.65
CA ALA A 302 -3.28 17.24 1.14
C ALA A 302 -1.89 17.51 1.75
N HIS A 303 -0.99 16.54 1.66
CA HIS A 303 0.38 16.74 2.11
C HIS A 303 1.04 17.88 1.33
N GLU A 304 1.61 18.82 2.07
CA GLU A 304 2.23 20.05 1.58
C GLU A 304 1.29 21.03 0.86
N GLU A 305 -0.03 20.83 0.96
CA GLU A 305 -1.00 21.83 0.50
C GLU A 305 -0.78 23.15 1.24
N ILE A 306 -0.86 24.25 0.49
CA ILE A 306 -0.76 25.61 1.01
C ILE A 306 -2.10 26.31 0.78
N ILE A 307 -2.66 26.87 1.86
CA ILE A 307 -3.94 27.57 1.83
C ILE A 307 -3.71 29.00 2.31
N GLU A 308 -4.15 29.98 1.54
CA GLU A 308 -4.10 31.39 1.95
C GLU A 308 -5.10 31.66 3.08
N ILE A 309 -4.67 32.45 4.06
CA ILE A 309 -5.50 32.86 5.19
C ILE A 309 -6.38 34.00 4.71
N GLU A 310 -7.66 33.70 4.52
CA GLU A 310 -8.67 34.66 4.09
C GLU A 310 -9.81 34.73 5.11
N GLU A 311 -10.24 35.96 5.44
CA GLU A 311 -11.41 36.18 6.28
C GLU A 311 -12.68 35.71 5.57
N ASN A 312 -13.64 35.18 6.32
CA ASN A 312 -14.93 34.66 5.82
C ASN A 312 -14.86 33.48 4.83
N LYS A 313 -13.68 32.89 4.59
CA LYS A 313 -13.57 31.61 3.86
C LYS A 313 -13.49 30.43 4.82
N SER A 314 -14.10 29.32 4.40
CA SER A 314 -14.00 28.01 5.06
C SER A 314 -13.24 27.05 4.17
N TYR A 315 -12.62 26.07 4.80
CA TYR A 315 -11.99 24.95 4.14
C TYR A 315 -12.75 23.66 4.45
N ASN A 316 -12.96 22.86 3.42
CA ASN A 316 -13.60 21.57 3.52
C ASN A 316 -12.59 20.47 3.86
N ILE A 317 -12.41 20.22 5.16
CA ILE A 317 -11.58 19.11 5.64
C ILE A 317 -12.33 17.82 5.35
N ARG A 318 -11.69 16.87 4.67
CA ARG A 318 -12.37 15.67 4.17
C ARG A 318 -11.45 14.47 4.07
N GLY A 319 -12.05 13.28 4.11
CA GLY A 319 -11.32 12.03 4.12
C GLY A 319 -12.24 10.82 4.08
N TYR A 320 -11.67 9.65 4.35
CA TYR A 320 -12.41 8.39 4.38
C TYR A 320 -12.36 7.76 5.77
N ALA A 321 -13.28 6.83 6.03
CA ALA A 321 -13.24 5.94 7.18
C ALA A 321 -13.76 4.54 6.80
N TYR A 322 -13.24 3.50 7.43
CA TYR A 322 -13.69 2.12 7.25
C TYR A 322 -13.69 1.36 8.57
N ASN A 323 -14.33 0.19 8.59
CA ASN A 323 -14.31 -0.73 9.71
C ASN A 323 -14.38 -2.19 9.24
N GLY A 324 -14.14 -3.13 10.15
CA GLY A 324 -14.25 -4.56 9.87
C GLY A 324 -15.58 -5.18 10.26
N GLY A 325 -15.74 -6.46 9.92
CA GLY A 325 -16.84 -7.30 10.39
C GLY A 325 -18.24 -6.93 9.90
N GLY A 326 -18.37 -6.00 8.94
CA GLY A 326 -19.68 -5.51 8.49
C GLY A 326 -20.29 -4.45 9.41
N ILE A 327 -19.52 -3.90 10.36
CA ILE A 327 -20.01 -2.95 11.36
C ILE A 327 -19.86 -1.53 10.84
N ARG A 328 -20.93 -0.73 10.88
CA ARG A 328 -20.91 0.65 10.36
C ARG A 328 -20.02 1.56 11.22
N VAL A 329 -19.33 2.48 10.54
CA VAL A 329 -18.73 3.66 11.20
C VAL A 329 -19.87 4.60 11.59
N GLY A 330 -20.16 4.72 12.88
CA GLY A 330 -21.31 5.50 13.38
C GLY A 330 -21.04 7.00 13.49
N ARG A 331 -19.77 7.41 13.68
CA ARG A 331 -19.37 8.83 13.72
C ARG A 331 -17.90 9.02 13.37
N VAL A 332 -17.60 10.20 12.83
CA VAL A 332 -16.25 10.72 12.59
C VAL A 332 -16.17 12.09 13.23
N GLU A 333 -15.14 12.31 14.02
CA GLU A 333 -14.97 13.52 14.83
C GLU A 333 -13.61 14.17 14.53
N ILE A 334 -13.59 15.50 14.46
CA ILE A 334 -12.38 16.30 14.25
C ILE A 334 -12.09 17.18 15.44
N SER A 335 -10.81 17.24 15.80
CA SER A 335 -10.26 18.15 16.80
C SER A 335 -9.27 19.12 16.13
N LEU A 336 -9.30 20.38 16.58
CA LEU A 336 -8.32 21.42 16.23
C LEU A 336 -7.51 21.91 17.45
N ASP A 337 -7.66 21.23 18.59
CA ASP A 337 -7.08 21.60 19.89
C ASP A 337 -6.42 20.42 20.59
N GLN A 338 -5.79 19.52 19.82
CA GLN A 338 -5.04 18.36 20.32
C GLN A 338 -5.88 17.28 21.03
N GLY A 339 -7.17 17.22 20.71
CA GLY A 339 -8.13 16.21 21.15
C GLY A 339 -8.92 16.61 22.40
N ARG A 340 -8.93 17.91 22.76
CA ARG A 340 -9.64 18.41 23.94
C ARG A 340 -11.13 18.59 23.64
N THR A 341 -11.45 19.12 22.47
CA THR A 341 -12.83 19.26 21.98
C THR A 341 -12.97 18.66 20.57
N TRP A 342 -14.19 18.22 20.26
CA TRP A 342 -14.47 17.46 19.04
C TRP A 342 -15.67 18.05 18.31
N GLN A 343 -15.54 18.18 17.00
CA GLN A 343 -16.61 18.59 16.08
C GLN A 343 -17.03 17.38 15.25
N LEU A 344 -18.34 17.19 15.12
CA LEU A 344 -18.90 16.05 14.39
C LEU A 344 -18.85 16.33 12.87
N ALA A 345 -18.21 15.44 12.12
CA ALA A 345 -18.19 15.50 10.67
C ALA A 345 -19.48 14.93 10.06
N LYS A 346 -19.85 15.40 8.88
CA LYS A 346 -20.87 14.77 8.05
C LYS A 346 -20.28 13.50 7.42
N ILE A 347 -21.01 12.40 7.43
CA ILE A 347 -20.61 11.14 6.77
C ILE A 347 -21.56 10.86 5.61
N ASP A 348 -20.99 10.51 4.47
CA ASP A 348 -21.68 10.00 3.29
C ASP A 348 -21.34 8.51 3.14
N TYR A 349 -22.36 7.66 3.01
CA TYR A 349 -22.24 6.20 2.86
C TYR A 349 -22.73 5.76 1.46
N PRO A 350 -21.89 5.81 0.41
CA PRO A 350 -22.37 5.49 -0.94
C PRO A 350 -22.82 4.03 -1.10
N GLU A 351 -22.38 3.11 -0.23
CA GLU A 351 -22.89 1.74 -0.14
C GLU A 351 -24.41 1.68 0.05
N ASP A 352 -25.00 2.61 0.80
CA ASP A 352 -26.44 2.64 1.06
C ASP A 352 -27.26 2.99 -0.20
N LEU A 353 -26.63 3.57 -1.23
CA LEU A 353 -27.27 3.77 -2.54
C LEU A 353 -27.52 2.42 -3.24
N TYR A 354 -26.64 1.43 -3.05
CA TYR A 354 -26.86 0.06 -3.53
C TYR A 354 -27.95 -0.64 -2.73
N ARG A 355 -28.06 -0.39 -1.42
CA ARG A 355 -29.18 -0.94 -0.61
C ARG A 355 -30.55 -0.38 -1.04
N LYS A 356 -30.57 0.88 -1.48
CA LYS A 356 -31.78 1.55 -2.01
C LYS A 356 -32.10 1.16 -3.44
N ALA A 357 -31.27 0.37 -4.12
CA ALA A 357 -31.46 -0.02 -5.51
C ALA A 357 -32.52 -1.14 -5.66
N ILE A 358 -33.78 -0.82 -5.39
CA ILE A 358 -34.89 -1.78 -5.39
C ILE A 358 -35.15 -2.38 -6.80
N CYS A 359 -34.75 -1.69 -7.88
CA CYS A 359 -35.14 -2.02 -9.26
C CYS A 359 -33.98 -2.41 -10.22
N TYR A 360 -32.79 -2.70 -9.68
CA TYR A 360 -31.64 -3.23 -10.43
C TYR A 360 -31.34 -4.67 -10.02
N PRO A 361 -31.96 -5.67 -10.67
CA PRO A 361 -31.78 -7.06 -10.26
C PRO A 361 -30.38 -7.59 -10.60
N GLU A 362 -29.69 -7.03 -11.59
CA GLU A 362 -28.42 -7.57 -12.09
C GLU A 362 -27.40 -6.47 -12.44
N LEU A 363 -26.14 -6.69 -12.07
CA LEU A 363 -25.00 -5.83 -12.34
C LEU A 363 -23.81 -6.70 -12.75
N PHE A 364 -23.23 -6.47 -13.93
CA PHE A 364 -22.06 -7.21 -14.44
C PHE A 364 -22.19 -8.75 -14.53
N GLY A 365 -23.41 -9.26 -14.63
CA GLY A 365 -23.70 -10.69 -14.68
C GLY A 365 -24.04 -11.31 -13.33
N GLY A 366 -24.12 -10.53 -12.25
CA GLY A 366 -24.50 -11.01 -10.92
C GLY A 366 -25.66 -10.23 -10.32
N LYS A 367 -26.46 -10.89 -9.48
CA LYS A 367 -27.54 -10.24 -8.73
C LYS A 367 -26.95 -9.22 -7.76
N LEU A 368 -27.49 -8.00 -7.77
CA LEU A 368 -27.21 -7.02 -6.72
C LEU A 368 -28.10 -7.35 -5.50
N ASP A 369 -27.53 -7.95 -4.46
CA ASP A 369 -28.26 -8.35 -3.26
C ASP A 369 -28.02 -7.42 -2.05
N MET A 370 -27.40 -6.26 -2.28
CA MET A 370 -27.23 -5.23 -1.25
C MET A 370 -28.53 -4.79 -0.56
N PRO A 371 -29.70 -4.70 -1.23
CA PRO A 371 -30.97 -4.43 -0.56
C PRO A 371 -31.35 -5.46 0.52
N ASP A 372 -30.84 -6.69 0.42
CA ASP A 372 -31.11 -7.79 1.34
C ASP A 372 -30.12 -7.83 2.52
N ARG A 373 -29.16 -6.90 2.59
CA ARG A 373 -28.04 -6.90 3.54
C ARG A 373 -28.08 -5.71 4.49
N GLU A 374 -27.67 -5.93 5.73
CA GLU A 374 -27.49 -4.88 6.75
C GLU A 374 -26.00 -4.57 7.01
N GLN A 375 -25.10 -5.51 6.70
CA GLN A 375 -23.65 -5.38 6.91
C GLN A 375 -23.06 -4.29 6.01
N CYS A 376 -22.15 -3.48 6.56
CA CYS A 376 -21.40 -2.46 5.83
C CYS A 376 -20.03 -2.98 5.41
N PHE A 377 -19.86 -3.26 4.12
CA PHE A 377 -18.63 -3.81 3.54
C PHE A 377 -17.69 -2.76 2.98
N CYS A 378 -18.15 -1.52 2.89
CA CYS A 378 -17.41 -0.45 2.25
C CYS A 378 -16.96 0.61 3.24
N TRP A 379 -15.92 1.35 2.84
CA TRP A 379 -15.59 2.64 3.41
C TRP A 379 -16.74 3.64 3.26
N CYS A 380 -16.67 4.69 4.04
CA CYS A 380 -17.49 5.87 3.94
C CYS A 380 -16.60 7.11 3.79
N PHE A 381 -17.18 8.18 3.29
CA PHE A 381 -16.50 9.46 3.13
C PHE A 381 -17.04 10.43 4.16
N TRP A 382 -16.18 11.28 4.70
CA TRP A 382 -16.59 12.27 5.68
C TRP A 382 -16.02 13.64 5.33
N ASN A 383 -16.72 14.67 5.76
CA ASN A 383 -16.29 16.04 5.56
C ASN A 383 -16.81 17.00 6.65
N ILE A 384 -16.10 18.11 6.84
CA ILE A 384 -16.50 19.20 7.72
C ILE A 384 -15.94 20.53 7.21
N GLU A 385 -16.82 21.52 7.07
CA GLU A 385 -16.44 22.89 6.75
C GLU A 385 -15.93 23.61 8.00
N VAL A 386 -14.70 24.11 7.94
CA VAL A 386 -14.06 24.83 9.04
C VAL A 386 -13.58 26.20 8.55
N PRO A 387 -13.90 27.31 9.23
CA PRO A 387 -13.36 28.62 8.90
C PRO A 387 -11.82 28.59 8.86
N ILE A 388 -11.21 29.11 7.79
CA ILE A 388 -9.74 29.15 7.63
C ILE A 388 -9.10 29.91 8.79
N MET A 389 -9.77 30.95 9.28
CA MET A 389 -9.34 31.67 10.49
C MET A 389 -9.20 30.75 11.71
N LYS A 390 -10.11 29.78 11.92
CA LYS A 390 -9.96 28.81 13.02
C LYS A 390 -8.75 27.91 12.81
N LEU A 391 -8.50 27.46 11.57
CA LEU A 391 -7.30 26.69 11.24
C LEU A 391 -6.02 27.48 11.50
N SER A 392 -6.03 28.80 11.29
CA SER A 392 -4.87 29.65 11.53
C SER A 392 -4.41 29.72 12.99
N TYR A 393 -5.30 29.42 13.94
CA TYR A 393 -5.00 29.35 15.37
C TYR A 393 -4.69 27.92 15.85
N ALA A 394 -4.99 26.91 15.03
CA ALA A 394 -4.76 25.51 15.33
C ALA A 394 -3.32 25.11 15.00
N LYS A 395 -2.79 24.13 15.75
CA LYS A 395 -1.47 23.52 15.49
C LYS A 395 -1.59 22.25 14.66
N ASP A 396 -2.74 21.61 14.69
CA ASP A 396 -3.01 20.35 14.04
C ASP A 396 -4.50 20.16 13.71
N ILE A 397 -4.74 19.19 12.83
CA ILE A 397 -6.05 18.62 12.56
C ILE A 397 -5.94 17.14 12.95
N ILE A 398 -6.82 16.69 13.84
CA ILE A 398 -6.88 15.31 14.31
C ILE A 398 -8.23 14.74 13.95
N VAL A 399 -8.26 13.53 13.38
CA VAL A 399 -9.50 12.78 13.14
C VAL A 399 -9.53 11.47 13.91
N ARG A 400 -10.71 11.09 14.37
CA ARG A 400 -11.02 9.75 14.86
C ARG A 400 -12.40 9.29 14.41
N ALA A 401 -12.56 7.98 14.26
CA ALA A 401 -13.84 7.33 14.02
C ALA A 401 -14.24 6.44 15.22
N MET A 402 -15.55 6.27 15.38
CA MET A 402 -16.17 5.31 16.30
C MET A 402 -17.25 4.52 15.57
N ASP A 403 -17.28 3.21 15.81
CA ASP A 403 -18.25 2.30 15.19
C ASP A 403 -19.54 2.14 16.00
N GLU A 404 -20.52 1.39 15.47
CA GLU A 404 -21.80 1.11 16.15
C GLU A 404 -21.68 0.23 17.40
N ASN A 405 -20.54 -0.43 17.61
CA ASN A 405 -20.23 -1.14 18.85
C ASN A 405 -19.54 -0.24 19.89
N MET A 406 -19.43 1.07 19.60
CA MET A 406 -18.74 2.07 20.41
C MET A 406 -17.23 1.82 20.54
N ASN A 407 -16.64 1.03 19.63
CA ASN A 407 -15.18 0.95 19.52
C ASN A 407 -14.66 2.23 18.89
N ILE A 408 -13.68 2.86 19.53
CA ILE A 408 -13.11 4.13 19.11
C ILE A 408 -11.64 3.97 18.74
N GLN A 409 -11.18 4.72 17.74
CA GLN A 409 -9.74 4.80 17.47
C GLN A 409 -8.98 5.31 18.69
N PRO A 410 -7.87 4.65 19.10
CA PRO A 410 -7.10 5.05 20.25
C PRO A 410 -6.31 6.33 19.96
N ARG A 411 -6.05 7.12 21.02
CA ARG A 411 -5.08 8.22 20.94
C ARG A 411 -3.67 7.68 20.73
N ASP A 412 -3.31 6.70 21.54
CA ASP A 412 -1.97 6.14 21.59
C ASP A 412 -1.77 5.08 20.51
N MET A 413 -0.57 5.05 19.95
CA MET A 413 -0.19 4.05 18.97
C MET A 413 0.00 2.69 19.64
N TYR A 414 -0.68 1.66 19.12
CA TYR A 414 -0.38 0.27 19.43
C TYR A 414 0.75 -0.21 18.51
N TRP A 415 1.99 0.10 18.88
CA TRP A 415 3.15 -0.39 18.13
C TRP A 415 3.27 -1.91 18.26
N ASN A 416 3.49 -2.61 17.16
CA ASN A 416 3.70 -4.07 17.14
C ASN A 416 4.75 -4.49 16.11
N VAL A 417 5.29 -5.70 16.24
CA VAL A 417 6.42 -6.22 15.44
C VAL A 417 6.20 -6.13 13.92
N LEU A 418 5.00 -6.45 13.43
CA LEU A 418 4.65 -6.41 12.01
C LEU A 418 4.07 -5.05 11.57
N SER A 419 3.92 -4.14 12.53
CA SER A 419 3.37 -2.80 12.38
C SER A 419 2.05 -2.80 11.59
N MET A 420 1.15 -3.72 11.96
CA MET A 420 -0.16 -3.92 11.31
C MET A 420 -1.30 -3.30 12.11
N LEU A 421 -2.42 -3.03 11.41
CA LEU A 421 -3.63 -2.42 11.95
C LEU A 421 -3.40 -1.15 12.78
N ASN A 422 -2.44 -0.32 12.35
CA ASN A 422 -2.22 0.98 12.96
C ASN A 422 -3.46 1.86 12.80
N ASN A 423 -4.21 2.08 13.89
CA ASN A 423 -5.44 2.87 13.86
C ASN A 423 -5.49 3.99 14.90
N CYS A 424 -4.34 4.44 15.42
CA CYS A 424 -4.32 5.64 16.25
C CYS A 424 -4.88 6.86 15.47
N TRP A 425 -5.25 7.93 16.18
CA TRP A 425 -5.79 9.13 15.55
C TRP A 425 -4.89 9.63 14.41
N HIS A 426 -5.47 9.85 13.24
CA HIS A 426 -4.71 10.39 12.11
C HIS A 426 -4.56 11.90 12.30
N ARG A 427 -3.33 12.41 12.21
CA ARG A 427 -2.97 13.77 12.59
C ARG A 427 -2.20 14.49 11.48
N LEU A 428 -2.66 15.68 11.10
CA LEU A 428 -1.92 16.62 10.25
C LEU A 428 -1.39 17.76 11.10
N THR A 429 -0.18 18.24 10.85
CA THR A 429 0.32 19.49 11.46
C THR A 429 0.07 20.69 10.56
N ILE A 430 -0.17 21.84 11.18
CA ILE A 430 -0.39 23.12 10.50
C ILE A 430 0.82 24.02 10.78
N THR A 431 1.46 24.52 9.72
CA THR A 431 2.58 25.47 9.83
C THR A 431 2.22 26.77 9.13
N LYS A 432 2.18 27.88 9.88
CA LYS A 432 2.05 29.22 9.29
C LYS A 432 3.33 29.59 8.54
N GLN A 433 3.21 29.97 7.27
CA GLN A 433 4.36 30.34 6.45
C GLN A 433 4.90 31.72 6.88
N GLN A 434 6.20 31.84 7.12
CA GLN A 434 6.81 33.07 7.65
C GLN A 434 6.73 34.26 6.68
N ASN A 435 6.71 33.98 5.37
CA ASN A 435 6.76 34.99 4.29
C ASN A 435 5.46 35.09 3.49
N ALA A 436 4.38 34.42 3.92
CA ALA A 436 3.09 34.44 3.25
C ALA A 436 1.97 34.37 4.29
N ASN A 437 0.84 35.06 4.08
CA ASN A 437 -0.34 34.91 4.91
C ASN A 437 -1.04 33.57 4.58
N ALA A 438 -0.37 32.44 4.83
CA ALA A 438 -0.78 31.12 4.38
C ALA A 438 -0.43 30.02 5.41
N LEU A 439 -1.17 28.92 5.33
CA LEU A 439 -1.01 27.71 6.14
C LEU A 439 -0.51 26.57 5.26
N LYS A 440 0.53 25.86 5.71
CA LYS A 440 1.00 24.60 5.10
C LYS A 440 0.59 23.42 5.97
N PHE A 441 0.14 22.34 5.34
CA PHE A 441 -0.31 21.13 6.03
C PHE A 441 0.64 19.97 5.77
N ASP A 442 1.07 19.27 6.82
CA ASP A 442 1.89 18.07 6.68
C ASP A 442 1.13 16.86 7.22
N HIS A 443 1.04 15.81 6.40
CA HIS A 443 0.54 14.49 6.81
C HIS A 443 1.58 13.77 7.69
N PRO A 444 1.22 12.67 8.39
CA PRO A 444 2.16 11.93 9.23
C PRO A 444 3.43 11.52 8.49
N THR A 445 3.27 10.89 7.33
CA THR A 445 4.34 10.32 6.52
C THR A 445 3.94 10.27 5.04
N VAL A 446 4.92 10.18 4.13
CA VAL A 446 4.71 9.89 2.70
C VAL A 446 5.01 8.40 2.43
N PRO A 447 4.26 7.68 1.57
CA PRO A 447 4.52 6.29 1.17
C PRO A 447 5.99 5.89 0.93
N ALA A 448 6.26 4.58 0.99
CA ALA A 448 7.54 4.00 0.59
C ALA A 448 8.75 4.57 1.38
N LEU A 449 9.88 4.77 0.69
CA LEU A 449 11.10 5.38 1.22
C LEU A 449 11.15 6.91 1.05
N THR A 450 10.11 7.51 0.46
CA THR A 450 10.06 8.95 0.22
C THR A 450 10.09 9.70 1.55
N LYS A 451 11.07 10.58 1.73
CA LYS A 451 11.13 11.44 2.92
C LYS A 451 10.02 12.48 2.89
N GLY A 452 9.38 12.71 4.03
CA GLY A 452 8.33 13.71 4.18
C GLY A 452 7.34 13.40 5.31
N GLY A 453 6.50 14.38 5.59
CA GLY A 453 5.55 14.34 6.70
C GLY A 453 6.13 14.82 8.03
N TRP A 454 5.26 15.13 8.97
CA TRP A 454 5.66 15.76 10.23
C TRP A 454 6.36 14.79 11.19
N MET A 455 6.06 13.49 11.13
CA MET A 455 6.68 12.51 12.05
C MET A 455 8.18 12.38 11.79
N GLU A 456 8.58 12.35 10.52
CA GLU A 456 10.01 12.28 10.16
C GLU A 456 10.75 13.55 10.57
N LYS A 457 10.14 14.74 10.37
CA LYS A 457 10.71 16.02 10.82
C LYS A 457 10.94 16.03 12.33
N VAL A 458 9.93 15.64 13.12
CA VAL A 458 10.04 15.55 14.58
C VAL A 458 11.16 14.60 14.99
N LYS A 459 11.28 13.44 14.33
CA LYS A 459 12.34 12.48 14.63
C LYS A 459 13.73 13.00 14.28
N GLU A 460 13.88 13.70 13.16
CA GLU A 460 15.13 14.35 12.75
C GLU A 460 15.54 15.47 13.71
N GLU A 461 14.58 16.16 14.32
CA GLU A 461 14.79 17.16 15.38
C GLU A 461 15.05 16.54 16.77
N GLY A 462 15.02 15.21 16.90
CA GLY A 462 15.23 14.49 18.16
C GLY A 462 14.02 14.45 19.09
N GLY A 463 12.82 14.75 18.57
CA GLY A 463 11.57 14.67 19.32
C GLY A 463 11.07 13.24 19.50
N GLU A 464 10.33 13.02 20.60
CA GLU A 464 9.79 11.71 20.97
C GLU A 464 8.35 11.52 20.45
N LEU A 465 8.14 10.46 19.67
CA LEU A 465 6.84 10.16 19.03
C LEU A 465 6.01 9.13 19.79
N THR A 466 6.57 8.48 20.81
CA THR A 466 5.85 7.51 21.65
C THR A 466 4.85 8.19 22.60
N TYR A 467 3.92 7.39 23.14
CA TYR A 467 2.96 7.77 24.19
C TYR A 467 2.01 8.93 23.86
N GLY A 468 1.71 9.16 22.57
CA GLY A 468 0.67 10.13 22.18
C GLY A 468 1.00 11.60 22.48
N PHE A 469 2.28 11.91 22.72
CA PHE A 469 2.77 13.29 22.88
C PHE A 469 3.20 13.93 21.56
N TRP A 470 3.32 13.15 20.48
CA TRP A 470 3.55 13.63 19.10
C TRP A 470 4.70 14.63 18.96
N GLY A 471 5.80 14.44 19.70
CA GLY A 471 6.95 15.35 19.74
C GLY A 471 6.85 16.50 20.74
N SER A 472 5.70 16.70 21.41
CA SER A 472 5.49 17.74 22.41
C SER A 472 5.74 17.23 23.83
N GLY A 473 6.98 17.35 24.31
CA GLY A 473 7.30 17.06 25.70
C GLY A 473 8.78 17.15 25.99
N SER A 474 9.16 18.02 26.91
CA SER A 474 10.43 17.93 27.63
C SER A 474 10.33 16.77 28.64
N VAL A 475 10.32 15.53 28.16
CA VAL A 475 10.60 14.37 29.02
C VAL A 475 12.02 13.91 28.71
N ALA A 476 12.97 14.81 28.93
CA ALA A 476 14.25 14.37 29.45
C ALA A 476 13.97 13.84 30.87
N THR A 477 14.41 12.60 31.16
CA THR A 477 14.29 11.89 32.45
C THR A 477 12.87 11.36 32.72
N THR A 478 12.54 10.07 32.74
CA THR A 478 13.23 8.92 33.34
C THR A 478 12.51 7.64 32.87
N ARG A 479 12.90 7.04 31.74
CA ARG A 479 12.58 5.63 31.45
C ARG A 479 13.48 5.12 30.36
N LEU A 480 14.39 4.24 30.78
CA LEU A 480 15.41 3.54 30.01
C LEU A 480 16.40 4.48 29.33
N GLN A 481 17.66 4.46 29.80
CA GLN A 481 18.80 4.63 28.91
C GLN A 481 18.66 3.56 27.82
N GLU A 482 17.86 3.83 26.79
CA GLU A 482 18.06 3.16 25.53
C GLU A 482 19.48 3.51 25.13
N LYS A 483 20.32 2.47 25.06
CA LYS A 483 21.62 2.50 24.39
C LYS A 483 21.48 3.44 23.20
N LYS A 484 22.19 4.56 23.24
CA LYS A 484 22.47 5.44 22.10
C LYS A 484 22.50 4.54 20.87
N LEU A 485 21.53 4.69 19.94
CA LEU A 485 21.40 3.82 18.76
C LEU A 485 22.81 3.60 18.20
N SER A 486 23.37 2.41 18.40
CA SER A 486 24.62 2.07 17.76
C SER A 486 24.27 2.04 16.29
N THR A 487 24.80 2.99 15.51
CA THR A 487 24.65 2.98 14.05
C THR A 487 24.96 1.57 13.57
N ILE A 488 23.95 0.88 13.02
CA ILE A 488 24.08 -0.52 12.62
C ILE A 488 25.23 -0.58 11.63
N LYS A 489 26.32 -1.26 12.01
CA LYS A 489 27.49 -1.40 11.15
C LYS A 489 27.13 -2.38 10.05
N MET A 490 26.81 -1.85 8.86
CA MET A 490 26.60 -2.65 7.66
C MET A 490 27.93 -2.99 6.96
N ILE A 491 29.00 -2.25 7.28
CA ILE A 491 30.29 -2.36 6.59
C ILE A 491 31.35 -2.95 7.51
N ASN A 492 32.23 -3.75 6.93
CA ASN A 492 33.48 -4.11 7.56
C ASN A 492 34.54 -3.06 7.18
N GLU A 493 34.87 -2.18 8.12
CA GLU A 493 35.78 -1.03 7.93
C GLU A 493 37.20 -1.43 7.51
N SER A 494 37.63 -2.68 7.74
CA SER A 494 38.93 -3.17 7.28
C SER A 494 38.99 -3.45 5.78
N ILE A 495 37.86 -3.42 5.09
CA ILE A 495 37.75 -3.73 3.65
C ILE A 495 37.66 -2.43 2.87
N THR A 496 38.74 -2.10 2.17
CA THR A 496 38.88 -0.86 1.36
C THR A 496 38.96 -1.14 -0.13
N ARG A 497 38.70 -2.39 -0.57
CA ARG A 497 38.69 -2.77 -1.99
C ARG A 497 37.70 -1.90 -2.74
N VAL A 498 38.10 -1.43 -3.91
CA VAL A 498 37.26 -0.63 -4.80
C VAL A 498 36.77 -1.54 -5.94
N ILE A 499 35.45 -1.59 -6.17
CA ILE A 499 34.79 -2.45 -7.16
C ILE A 499 34.10 -1.53 -8.18
N THR A 500 34.27 -1.73 -9.48
CA THR A 500 33.60 -0.88 -10.48
C THR A 500 32.17 -1.34 -10.77
N GLU A 501 31.36 -0.48 -11.40
CA GLU A 501 30.01 -0.88 -11.86
C GLU A 501 30.09 -2.04 -12.88
N GLU A 502 31.10 -2.03 -13.75
CA GLU A 502 31.32 -3.12 -14.70
C GLU A 502 31.65 -4.44 -13.99
N GLU A 503 32.52 -4.41 -12.98
CA GLU A 503 32.84 -5.58 -12.16
C GLU A 503 31.60 -6.08 -11.42
N LEU A 504 30.88 -5.19 -10.73
CA LEU A 504 29.62 -5.53 -10.05
C LEU A 504 28.66 -6.22 -11.01
N SER A 505 28.46 -5.68 -12.21
CA SER A 505 27.50 -6.19 -13.20
C SER A 505 27.77 -7.61 -13.69
N GLN A 506 28.99 -8.14 -13.49
CA GLN A 506 29.36 -9.51 -13.87
C GLN A 506 28.84 -10.56 -12.89
N HIS A 507 28.54 -10.16 -11.64
CA HIS A 507 28.13 -11.03 -10.54
C HIS A 507 26.60 -11.02 -10.38
N ASN A 508 25.90 -11.52 -11.40
CA ASN A 508 24.45 -11.41 -11.56
C ASN A 508 23.71 -12.75 -11.76
N LYS A 509 24.20 -13.86 -11.19
CA LYS A 509 23.69 -15.22 -11.44
C LYS A 509 23.44 -15.99 -10.14
N ASP A 510 22.67 -17.08 -10.24
CA ASP A 510 22.50 -18.02 -9.12
C ASP A 510 23.87 -18.64 -8.74
N GLY A 511 24.21 -18.53 -7.46
CA GLY A 511 25.52 -18.92 -6.92
C GLY A 511 26.65 -17.89 -7.10
N ASP A 512 26.41 -16.79 -7.80
CA ASP A 512 27.36 -15.68 -7.98
C ASP A 512 26.61 -14.33 -8.05
N ALA A 513 26.23 -13.83 -6.87
CA ALA A 513 25.34 -12.69 -6.72
C ALA A 513 25.97 -11.62 -5.82
N TRP A 514 26.38 -10.51 -6.42
CA TRP A 514 26.83 -9.33 -5.68
C TRP A 514 25.78 -8.23 -5.77
N ILE A 515 25.59 -7.50 -4.67
CA ILE A 515 24.69 -6.34 -4.62
C ILE A 515 25.44 -5.13 -4.11
N ALA A 516 25.11 -3.94 -4.58
CA ALA A 516 25.53 -2.70 -3.94
C ALA A 516 24.41 -2.13 -3.07
N VAL A 517 24.74 -1.70 -1.84
CA VAL A 517 23.84 -1.01 -0.91
C VAL A 517 24.60 0.15 -0.29
N ASN A 518 24.07 1.36 -0.43
CA ASN A 518 24.67 2.63 0.01
C ASN A 518 26.14 2.79 -0.42
N LYS A 519 26.45 2.51 -1.70
CA LYS A 519 27.81 2.55 -2.28
C LYS A 519 28.79 1.49 -1.76
N HIS A 520 28.34 0.49 -1.01
CA HIS A 520 29.16 -0.65 -0.60
C HIS A 520 28.70 -1.92 -1.30
N VAL A 521 29.64 -2.78 -1.68
CA VAL A 521 29.36 -4.03 -2.42
C VAL A 521 29.46 -5.22 -1.48
N TYR A 522 28.50 -6.13 -1.61
CA TYR A 522 28.34 -7.31 -0.78
C TYR A 522 28.22 -8.57 -1.64
N ASP A 523 29.01 -9.60 -1.33
CA ASP A 523 28.87 -10.93 -1.91
C ASP A 523 27.85 -11.74 -1.11
N VAL A 524 26.62 -11.81 -1.62
CA VAL A 524 25.50 -12.48 -0.96
C VAL A 524 25.25 -13.88 -1.52
N SER A 525 26.17 -14.42 -2.33
CA SER A 525 26.02 -15.71 -3.02
C SER A 525 25.71 -16.87 -2.07
N LYS A 526 26.35 -16.88 -0.88
CA LYS A 526 26.12 -17.92 0.13
C LYS A 526 24.82 -17.77 0.89
N TYR A 527 24.18 -16.59 0.83
CA TYR A 527 22.95 -16.28 1.55
C TYR A 527 21.69 -16.45 0.70
N LEU A 528 21.83 -16.66 -0.62
CA LEU A 528 20.71 -16.79 -1.56
C LEU A 528 19.62 -17.75 -1.06
N LYS A 529 20.01 -18.95 -0.61
CA LYS A 529 19.09 -20.00 -0.15
C LYS A 529 18.45 -19.72 1.20
N ASP A 530 19.09 -18.89 2.01
CA ASP A 530 18.64 -18.53 3.35
C ASP A 530 17.80 -17.25 3.34
N HIS A 531 17.69 -16.56 2.20
CA HIS A 531 16.95 -15.30 2.11
C HIS A 531 15.44 -15.54 2.23
N PRO A 532 14.76 -14.94 3.23
CA PRO A 532 13.33 -15.19 3.46
C PRO A 532 12.41 -14.73 2.33
N GLY A 533 12.86 -13.80 1.48
CA GLY A 533 12.15 -13.31 0.31
C GLY A 533 12.37 -14.16 -0.95
N GLY A 534 13.20 -15.21 -0.86
CA GLY A 534 13.51 -16.11 -1.97
C GLY A 534 14.74 -15.70 -2.77
N ILE A 535 15.28 -16.67 -3.51
CA ILE A 535 16.48 -16.50 -4.34
C ILE A 535 16.26 -15.42 -5.40
N ASP A 536 15.10 -15.44 -6.08
CA ASP A 536 14.79 -14.52 -7.18
C ASP A 536 14.86 -13.04 -6.78
N ALA A 537 14.47 -12.69 -5.55
CA ALA A 537 14.52 -11.31 -5.08
C ALA A 537 15.95 -10.77 -5.01
N ILE A 538 16.93 -11.59 -4.62
CA ILE A 538 18.35 -11.19 -4.62
C ILE A 538 18.91 -11.25 -6.04
N VAL A 539 18.59 -12.29 -6.82
CA VAL A 539 19.12 -12.44 -8.19
C VAL A 539 18.69 -11.29 -9.08
N LEU A 540 17.45 -10.78 -8.94
CA LEU A 540 16.99 -9.60 -9.67
C LEU A 540 17.78 -8.34 -9.33
N ALA A 541 18.21 -8.21 -8.08
CA ALA A 541 19.01 -7.10 -7.58
C ALA A 541 20.52 -7.32 -7.76
N SER A 542 20.94 -8.49 -8.24
CA SER A 542 22.34 -8.85 -8.39
C SER A 542 22.99 -8.16 -9.59
N GLY A 543 24.25 -7.78 -9.40
CA GLY A 543 25.01 -6.96 -10.34
C GLY A 543 24.56 -5.51 -10.47
N MET A 544 23.75 -4.99 -9.53
CA MET A 544 23.30 -3.59 -9.53
C MET A 544 23.31 -2.94 -8.14
N ASP A 545 23.08 -1.63 -8.11
CA ASP A 545 22.82 -0.89 -6.88
C ASP A 545 21.37 -1.11 -6.43
N ALA A 546 21.23 -1.89 -5.37
CA ALA A 546 19.97 -2.31 -4.76
C ALA A 546 19.65 -1.49 -3.50
N SER A 547 20.25 -0.30 -3.33
CA SER A 547 20.10 0.51 -2.11
C SER A 547 18.63 0.74 -1.74
N ASP A 548 17.81 1.17 -2.69
CA ASP A 548 16.41 1.51 -2.43
C ASP A 548 15.59 0.26 -2.10
N ASP A 549 15.72 -0.80 -2.91
CA ASP A 549 15.03 -2.08 -2.70
C ASP A 549 15.41 -2.71 -1.36
N PHE A 550 16.70 -2.72 -1.02
CA PHE A 550 17.19 -3.27 0.23
C PHE A 550 16.68 -2.49 1.44
N MET A 551 16.80 -1.16 1.41
CA MET A 551 16.44 -0.31 2.54
C MET A 551 14.93 -0.22 2.77
N ALA A 552 14.11 -0.48 1.75
CA ALA A 552 12.65 -0.46 1.84
C ALA A 552 12.10 -1.59 2.71
N ILE A 553 12.67 -2.78 2.60
CA ILE A 553 12.06 -4.01 3.11
C ILE A 553 12.81 -4.67 4.26
N HIS A 554 14.12 -4.44 4.41
CA HIS A 554 14.94 -5.16 5.39
C HIS A 554 14.93 -4.51 6.77
N SER A 555 14.85 -5.36 7.81
CA SER A 555 14.92 -4.97 9.22
C SER A 555 16.34 -4.55 9.62
N ASP A 556 16.45 -3.96 10.81
CA ASP A 556 17.73 -3.52 11.37
C ASP A 556 18.68 -4.70 11.66
N HIS A 557 18.14 -5.86 12.02
CA HIS A 557 18.90 -7.11 12.12
C HIS A 557 19.49 -7.54 10.76
N ALA A 558 18.68 -7.53 9.70
CA ALA A 558 19.12 -7.89 8.35
C ALA A 558 20.20 -6.93 7.82
N LYS A 559 20.07 -5.63 8.09
CA LYS A 559 21.13 -4.64 7.81
C LYS A 559 22.42 -4.98 8.54
N GLY A 560 22.33 -5.36 9.82
CA GLY A 560 23.50 -5.76 10.61
C GLY A 560 24.19 -7.03 10.09
N MET A 561 23.49 -7.91 9.38
CA MET A 561 24.08 -9.09 8.77
C MET A 561 24.98 -8.77 7.57
N LEU A 562 24.74 -7.66 6.86
CA LEU A 562 25.50 -7.27 5.67
C LEU A 562 27.01 -7.17 5.92
N ILE A 563 27.43 -6.85 7.15
CA ILE A 563 28.85 -6.76 7.51
C ILE A 563 29.63 -8.05 7.19
N LYS A 564 28.98 -9.21 7.27
CA LYS A 564 29.58 -10.53 7.00
C LYS A 564 29.84 -10.76 5.52
N TYR A 565 29.15 -10.02 4.66
CA TYR A 565 29.17 -10.16 3.21
C TYR A 565 29.89 -9.00 2.51
N HIS A 566 30.34 -7.98 3.26
CA HIS A 566 31.01 -6.80 2.69
C HIS A 566 32.30 -7.21 1.98
N ILE A 567 32.47 -6.79 0.73
CA ILE A 567 33.66 -7.12 -0.08
C ILE A 567 34.35 -5.90 -0.68
N GLY A 568 33.72 -4.72 -0.65
CA GLY A 568 34.34 -3.50 -1.16
C GLY A 568 33.40 -2.30 -1.24
N ILE A 569 33.93 -1.22 -1.78
CA ILE A 569 33.25 0.05 -2.01
C ILE A 569 33.01 0.18 -3.51
N LEU A 570 31.78 0.47 -3.91
CA LEU A 570 31.44 0.70 -5.30
C LEU A 570 32.08 2.00 -5.76
N LYS A 571 32.93 1.90 -6.79
CA LYS A 571 33.53 3.03 -7.48
C LYS A 571 32.47 3.71 -8.34
N THR A 572 31.65 4.54 -7.72
CA THR A 572 30.86 5.50 -8.48
C THR A 572 31.85 6.45 -9.14
N ASN A 573 31.89 6.50 -10.47
CA ASN A 573 32.44 7.66 -11.16
C ASN A 573 31.65 8.86 -10.65
N THR A 574 32.29 9.66 -9.79
CA THR A 574 31.88 10.95 -9.23
C THR A 574 30.36 11.20 -9.25
N THR A 575 29.71 11.04 -8.10
CA THR A 575 28.29 11.33 -7.93
C THR A 575 27.93 12.70 -8.51
N LYS A 576 26.83 12.74 -9.28
CA LYS A 576 26.12 13.89 -9.85
C LYS A 576 25.73 15.02 -8.83
N LYS A 577 26.27 15.02 -7.61
CA LYS A 577 25.99 15.99 -6.54
C LYS A 577 27.22 16.75 -6.02
N ASP A 578 28.43 16.23 -6.16
CA ASP A 578 29.65 16.88 -5.62
C ASP A 578 30.33 17.85 -6.63
N ALA A 579 29.90 17.85 -7.89
CA ALA A 579 30.37 18.81 -8.91
C ALA A 579 29.72 20.21 -8.78
N LEU A 580 29.08 20.52 -7.66
CA LEU A 580 28.53 21.86 -7.38
C LEU A 580 29.50 22.75 -6.58
N LEU A 581 30.65 22.23 -6.14
CA LEU A 581 31.58 22.97 -5.27
C LEU A 581 33.00 23.14 -5.82
N ASP A 582 33.26 22.84 -7.09
CA ASP A 582 34.56 23.15 -7.71
C ASP A 582 34.36 23.79 -9.09
N GLU A 583 34.04 25.09 -9.09
CA GLU A 583 34.18 25.97 -10.26
C GLU A 583 35.34 26.94 -10.01
N THR A 584 36.56 26.43 -10.08
CA THR A 584 37.71 27.24 -10.52
C THR A 584 38.40 26.52 -11.65
N ASN A 585 38.28 27.11 -12.85
CA ASN A 585 38.77 26.68 -14.16
C ASN A 585 37.84 25.75 -14.95
N ILE A 586 37.19 26.28 -15.99
CA ILE A 586 37.63 26.12 -17.38
C ILE A 586 36.81 27.07 -18.28
N ASN A 587 37.51 28.01 -18.89
CA ASN A 587 37.02 28.97 -19.88
C ASN A 587 37.22 28.38 -21.29
N THR A 588 36.39 27.42 -21.69
CA THR A 588 36.34 26.95 -23.08
C THR A 588 34.90 26.93 -23.60
N GLN A 589 34.60 27.80 -24.56
CA GLN A 589 33.33 27.78 -25.30
C GLN A 589 33.25 26.47 -26.09
N ARG A 590 32.15 25.75 -25.91
CA ARG A 590 31.94 24.39 -26.42
C ARG A 590 30.86 24.37 -27.50
N ASP A 591 31.04 23.58 -28.56
CA ASP A 591 30.15 23.60 -29.71
C ASP A 591 28.77 22.95 -29.49
N ILE A 592 28.65 22.04 -28.51
CA ILE A 592 27.43 21.27 -28.22
C ILE A 592 26.99 21.45 -26.76
N PHE A 593 25.72 21.80 -26.56
CA PHE A 593 25.16 22.16 -25.25
C PHE A 593 24.76 20.94 -24.39
N LEU A 594 23.90 20.05 -24.89
CA LEU A 594 23.40 18.86 -24.20
C LEU A 594 24.13 17.59 -24.65
N ASN A 595 24.40 16.71 -23.70
CA ASN A 595 24.98 15.39 -23.92
C ASN A 595 24.12 14.34 -23.21
N GLN A 596 23.82 13.21 -23.86
CA GLN A 596 22.93 12.17 -23.33
C GLN A 596 23.37 11.55 -22.00
N LYS A 597 24.64 11.69 -21.62
CA LYS A 597 25.22 11.06 -20.41
C LYS A 597 25.58 12.05 -19.30
N GLN A 598 25.35 13.36 -19.50
CA GLN A 598 25.81 14.40 -18.56
C GLN A 598 24.74 15.46 -18.31
N TRP A 599 24.48 15.76 -17.03
CA TRP A 599 23.62 16.87 -16.63
C TRP A 599 24.32 18.21 -16.86
N ARG A 600 23.55 19.22 -17.28
CA ARG A 600 24.06 20.55 -17.59
C ARG A 600 23.18 21.62 -16.95
N LYS A 601 23.82 22.61 -16.34
CA LYS A 601 23.12 23.82 -15.89
C LYS A 601 22.75 24.65 -17.13
N ALA A 602 21.50 25.06 -17.21
CA ALA A 602 21.01 25.98 -18.23
C ALA A 602 20.43 27.21 -17.56
N ILE A 603 20.70 28.39 -18.11
CA ILE A 603 20.17 29.64 -17.56
C ILE A 603 18.74 29.79 -18.05
N LEU A 604 17.76 29.72 -17.14
CA LEU A 604 16.37 30.03 -17.46
C LEU A 604 16.26 31.53 -17.77
N LYS A 605 15.90 31.88 -19.01
CA LYS A 605 15.70 33.26 -19.45
C LYS A 605 14.28 33.74 -19.27
N ARG A 606 13.30 32.85 -19.45
CA ARG A 606 11.88 33.22 -19.43
C ARG A 606 11.02 32.04 -19.04
N LYS A 607 10.04 32.29 -18.19
CA LYS A 607 8.93 31.38 -17.88
C LYS A 607 7.63 32.06 -18.29
N THR A 608 6.85 31.41 -19.13
CA THR A 608 5.52 31.86 -19.55
C THR A 608 4.50 30.83 -19.08
N VAL A 609 3.58 31.23 -18.22
CA VAL A 609 2.49 30.36 -17.79
C VAL A 609 1.44 30.31 -18.90
N LEU A 610 1.10 29.11 -19.37
CA LEU A 610 0.12 28.94 -20.45
C LEU A 610 -1.29 28.76 -19.87
N ASN A 611 -1.41 28.00 -18.78
CA ASN A 611 -2.65 27.75 -18.06
C ASN A 611 -2.33 27.20 -16.64
N HIS A 612 -3.32 26.59 -15.97
CA HIS A 612 -3.20 26.08 -14.60
C HIS A 612 -2.24 24.88 -14.41
N ASP A 613 -1.90 24.13 -15.47
CA ASP A 613 -1.05 22.92 -15.38
C ASP A 613 0.17 22.94 -16.32
N SER A 614 0.29 23.95 -17.18
CA SER A 614 1.29 23.99 -18.24
C SER A 614 2.07 25.31 -18.26
N VAL A 615 3.40 25.22 -18.34
CA VAL A 615 4.31 26.37 -18.44
C VAL A 615 5.33 26.17 -19.55
N TYR A 616 5.61 27.24 -20.31
CA TYR A 616 6.66 27.28 -21.32
C TYR A 616 7.93 27.91 -20.74
N LEU A 617 9.04 27.16 -20.75
CA LEU A 617 10.33 27.61 -20.23
C LEU A 617 11.33 27.81 -21.37
N THR A 618 11.97 28.97 -21.41
CA THR A 618 13.02 29.30 -22.39
C THR A 618 14.37 29.37 -21.69
N PHE A 619 15.33 28.55 -22.11
CA PHE A 619 16.69 28.50 -21.56
C PHE A 619 17.70 29.10 -22.54
N ALA A 620 18.73 29.77 -22.03
CA ALA A 620 19.84 30.28 -22.83
C ALA A 620 20.89 29.20 -23.09
N LEU A 621 21.41 29.19 -24.31
CA LEU A 621 22.67 28.55 -24.67
C LEU A 621 23.85 29.45 -24.27
N GLU A 622 25.05 28.89 -24.22
CA GLU A 622 26.26 29.63 -23.83
C GLU A 622 26.67 30.66 -24.90
N HIS A 623 26.38 30.37 -26.17
CA HIS A 623 26.53 31.31 -27.27
C HIS A 623 25.55 31.00 -28.41
N SER A 624 25.30 31.99 -29.27
CA SER A 624 24.25 31.95 -30.30
C SER A 624 24.46 30.90 -31.40
N LYS A 625 25.69 30.43 -31.61
CA LYS A 625 26.04 29.40 -32.60
C LYS A 625 26.08 27.97 -32.04
N GLN A 626 25.84 27.79 -30.75
CA GLN A 626 25.94 26.49 -30.08
C GLN A 626 24.82 25.56 -30.54
N LYS A 627 25.15 24.30 -30.85
CA LYS A 627 24.14 23.29 -31.19
C LYS A 627 23.59 22.64 -29.93
N LEU A 628 22.30 22.31 -29.92
CA LEU A 628 21.67 21.71 -28.73
C LEU A 628 22.23 20.33 -28.39
N GLY A 629 22.57 19.50 -29.39
CA GLY A 629 23.27 18.22 -29.20
C GLY A 629 22.41 16.97 -29.00
N VAL A 630 21.16 17.13 -28.55
CA VAL A 630 20.21 16.03 -28.37
C VAL A 630 18.89 16.38 -29.09
N PRO A 631 18.20 15.41 -29.74
CA PRO A 631 16.92 15.66 -30.39
C PRO A 631 15.82 16.13 -29.42
N ILE A 632 14.81 16.81 -29.97
CA ILE A 632 13.60 17.23 -29.24
C ILE A 632 12.88 15.97 -28.71
N GLY A 633 12.43 16.00 -27.45
CA GLY A 633 11.75 14.86 -26.80
C GLY A 633 12.68 13.83 -26.16
N LYS A 634 14.01 14.02 -26.22
CA LYS A 634 15.02 13.15 -25.58
C LYS A 634 15.84 13.86 -24.49
N HIS A 635 15.30 14.94 -23.93
CA HIS A 635 15.86 15.66 -22.80
C HIS A 635 14.92 15.46 -21.59
N LEU A 636 15.50 15.10 -20.44
CA LEU A 636 14.82 15.00 -19.14
C LEU A 636 14.87 16.34 -18.41
#